data_AF-A0A8J4SHR5-F1
#
_entry.id   AF-A0A8J4SHR5-F1
#
_cell.length_a   1.000
_cell.length_b   1.000
_cell.length_c   1.000
_cell.angle_alpha   90.00
_cell.angle_beta   90.00
_cell.angle_gamma   90.00
#
_symmetry.space_group_name_H-M   'P 1'
#
loop_
_entity.id
_entity.type
_entity.pdbx_description
1 polymer ?
#
loop_
_entity_poly.entity_id
_entity_poly.type
_entity_poly.pdbx_seq_one_letter_code
_entity_poly.pdbx_strand_id
1 'polypeptide(L)'
;MDGFGVSLTDASAWLMNYKLDNSKRAEVMEKLFGNTGIGLSLLRQPIGSSDFAWAAYTYADTPNDTSLNQFTIDRDKVYILPMVKAAIAKNPSIKVMGSPWSAPAWMKYSNNLNGGKLKAEHYGTYANYFKKYIEAYQAEGVPIYAVTLQNEPMYEPSHYPSMGMDAQDQTGFIGDYLGPTLRNAGINTKIIAFDHNFLDWNFPNQVITNLKNAGKGSYVSGSAFHHYDSGDGSTMTSIHNNHPDKDVWFTEGGFGNWNDPQNGTSSGFDNMMNEFINITRNWSKSIILWNAALDQKDGPALLSPNNTNKGMITIRNSDNRNDAPENNVTYHKQYYLLGHFSKFVVPNAYRIDSNTGSEVKNVAFRNPDGSKVVVAYNSSSSSKNVKIQWGSQSFVVTIPGKSAMTYKCPAQEAGKQNTMQRYVFDPLNPEKSTTEAAFPNRGNNWDTRNNGKDFEKVKAALDASSSNIRMESAKGLNTTIQLNLSAGVPVDGVLDPEAYSLTGLPEGDWSIQAEGRSSDNTITISISGTSASAVMDTAVVRVTLMADAVQDRDWLASEAINVSLLRYSQLVLTDESRKMKVEESIIADNTGFNDPATKEYKYGSDAMGANEYTFLRGTHSLFKDDLAAGIIPSPDSVISGWNQKDILTYTQGDAHIQNVGTFNDSTNQMVFSLNDVDSSGIGSFYDDLIRFVTSIYVVKYEKDSAAIANLQDADFREVSRVFLKTYKDTLVDINSEISPKDTKLTKSNVTPYTKEVMDKVSKVSYEEALQKLLGKRALDGKLNIAGNSDKFEAATEAEKASLQAAWEAYKLQVRSNFPNLTDDEFNDYFKIKDIVRRIHQGIGSIGVERYNVLIEGASEVNTDDILLDVKEQTRDANLSKDAYLKTAVDPDSYLGVLEAMNRSHLIKEVSPFKGDYTDKPFKNKEELEQYLVDAAKAYAYASSRLDKVSDELNYKFEERFRILHL
;
A
#
# COMPACT_ATOMS: atom_id res chain seq x y z
N MET A 1 -16.22 -6.66 -30.73
CA MET A 1 -16.26 -6.07 -29.38
C MET A 1 -14.87 -6.09 -28.81
N ASP A 2 -14.35 -4.90 -28.50
CA ASP A 2 -13.07 -4.73 -27.83
C ASP A 2 -13.18 -4.86 -26.32
N GLY A 3 -14.30 -4.39 -25.73
CA GLY A 3 -14.59 -4.55 -24.32
C GLY A 3 -15.66 -3.57 -23.83
N PHE A 4 -16.01 -3.73 -22.56
CA PHE A 4 -16.96 -2.90 -21.83
C PHE A 4 -16.29 -2.43 -20.54
N GLY A 5 -16.45 -1.17 -20.17
CA GLY A 5 -15.49 -0.53 -19.28
C GLY A 5 -15.95 0.68 -18.51
N VAL A 6 -15.00 1.20 -17.74
CA VAL A 6 -15.12 2.44 -16.95
C VAL A 6 -13.79 3.21 -16.98
N SER A 7 -13.77 4.42 -16.43
CA SER A 7 -12.53 5.15 -16.14
C SER A 7 -12.19 5.07 -14.65
N LEU A 8 -10.94 4.74 -14.35
CA LEU A 8 -10.39 4.87 -12.99
C LEU A 8 -9.74 6.24 -12.86
N THR A 9 -10.56 7.29 -12.91
CA THR A 9 -10.15 8.69 -12.71
C THR A 9 -9.38 8.88 -11.41
N ASP A 10 -8.67 10.01 -11.27
CA ASP A 10 -8.02 10.41 -10.00
C ASP A 10 -8.98 10.19 -8.81
N ALA A 11 -10.22 10.67 -8.93
CA ALA A 11 -11.28 10.47 -7.94
C ALA A 11 -11.57 8.99 -7.64
N SER A 12 -11.84 8.20 -8.68
CA SER A 12 -12.19 6.78 -8.54
C SER A 12 -11.06 5.98 -7.89
N ALA A 13 -9.84 6.15 -8.39
CA ALA A 13 -8.67 5.43 -7.91
C ALA A 13 -8.29 5.86 -6.48
N TRP A 14 -8.41 7.15 -6.16
CA TRP A 14 -8.17 7.65 -4.81
C TRP A 14 -9.17 7.07 -3.80
N LEU A 15 -10.47 7.08 -4.12
CA LEU A 15 -11.51 6.50 -3.26
C LEU A 15 -11.27 5.01 -3.03
N MET A 16 -10.99 4.25 -4.09
CA MET A 16 -10.68 2.82 -3.97
C MET A 16 -9.43 2.57 -3.14
N ASN A 17 -8.40 3.42 -3.26
CA ASN A 17 -7.13 3.22 -2.57
C ASN A 17 -7.16 3.61 -1.09
N TYR A 18 -7.86 4.70 -0.73
CA TYR A 18 -7.78 5.29 0.60
C TYR A 18 -9.06 5.15 1.44
N LYS A 19 -10.21 4.89 0.83
CA LYS A 19 -11.50 4.78 1.54
C LYS A 19 -12.03 3.36 1.66
N LEU A 20 -11.30 2.41 1.10
CA LEU A 20 -11.49 0.98 1.29
C LEU A 20 -10.23 0.38 1.91
N ASP A 21 -10.40 -0.49 2.91
CA ASP A 21 -9.32 -1.35 3.36
C ASP A 21 -8.97 -2.41 2.30
N ASN A 22 -7.91 -3.19 2.56
CA ASN A 22 -7.45 -4.21 1.62
C ASN A 22 -8.53 -5.26 1.27
N SER A 23 -9.33 -5.68 2.24
CA SER A 23 -10.35 -6.72 2.06
C SER A 23 -11.50 -6.19 1.21
N LYS A 24 -12.04 -5.02 1.58
CA LYS A 24 -13.15 -4.39 0.86
C LYS A 24 -12.71 -3.97 -0.55
N ARG A 25 -11.50 -3.44 -0.71
CA ARG A 25 -10.93 -3.13 -2.03
C ARG A 25 -10.83 -4.38 -2.90
N ALA A 26 -10.33 -5.50 -2.37
CA ALA A 26 -10.27 -6.75 -3.13
C ALA A 26 -11.67 -7.25 -3.55
N GLU A 27 -12.67 -7.13 -2.68
CA GLU A 27 -14.08 -7.43 -3.02
C GLU A 27 -14.59 -6.53 -4.16
N VAL A 28 -14.37 -5.22 -4.08
CA VAL A 28 -14.81 -4.27 -5.11
C VAL A 28 -14.11 -4.57 -6.44
N MET A 29 -12.80 -4.77 -6.43
CA MET A 29 -12.04 -5.09 -7.65
C MET A 29 -12.50 -6.42 -8.27
N GLU A 30 -12.84 -7.43 -7.44
CA GLU A 30 -13.43 -8.68 -7.93
C GLU A 30 -14.82 -8.48 -8.54
N LYS A 31 -15.68 -7.66 -7.91
CA LYS A 31 -17.01 -7.36 -8.45
C LYS A 31 -16.95 -6.58 -9.76
N LEU A 32 -16.02 -5.65 -9.91
CA LEU A 32 -15.88 -4.87 -11.13
C LEU A 32 -15.18 -5.67 -12.25
N PHE A 33 -14.02 -6.26 -11.97
CA PHE A 33 -13.14 -6.80 -13.01
C PHE A 33 -13.04 -8.32 -13.02
N GLY A 34 -13.31 -8.99 -11.88
CA GLY A 34 -13.14 -10.42 -11.73
C GLY A 34 -14.25 -11.26 -12.38
N ASN A 35 -13.99 -12.57 -12.48
CA ASN A 35 -14.87 -13.55 -13.12
C ASN A 35 -16.18 -13.76 -12.32
N THR A 36 -16.14 -13.55 -11.00
CA THR A 36 -17.35 -13.63 -10.17
C THR A 36 -18.19 -12.35 -10.27
N GLY A 37 -17.57 -11.23 -10.65
CA GLY A 37 -18.18 -9.93 -10.89
C GLY A 37 -18.77 -9.72 -12.30
N ILE A 38 -18.78 -8.47 -12.76
CA ILE A 38 -19.26 -8.12 -14.12
C ILE A 38 -18.17 -8.19 -15.19
N GLY A 39 -16.91 -8.47 -14.83
CA GLY A 39 -15.85 -8.77 -15.81
C GLY A 39 -15.52 -7.62 -16.76
N LEU A 40 -15.42 -6.39 -16.25
CA LEU A 40 -15.01 -5.24 -17.07
C LEU A 40 -13.67 -5.53 -17.78
N SER A 41 -13.60 -5.16 -19.06
CA SER A 41 -12.54 -5.56 -19.99
C SER A 41 -11.93 -4.38 -20.74
N LEU A 42 -12.29 -3.15 -20.37
CA LEU A 42 -11.73 -1.95 -20.97
C LEU A 42 -11.64 -0.83 -19.93
N LEU A 43 -10.53 -0.09 -19.94
CA LEU A 43 -10.30 1.07 -19.09
C LEU A 43 -9.96 2.28 -19.94
N ARG A 44 -10.59 3.42 -19.67
CA ARG A 44 -10.20 4.72 -20.21
C ARG A 44 -9.51 5.52 -19.12
N GLN A 45 -8.29 5.99 -19.37
CA GLN A 45 -7.48 6.71 -18.40
C GLN A 45 -7.21 8.13 -18.90
N PRO A 46 -7.39 9.14 -18.03
CA PRO A 46 -6.83 10.46 -18.29
C PRO A 46 -5.32 10.42 -18.50
N ILE A 47 -4.85 11.16 -19.51
CA ILE A 47 -3.43 11.48 -19.71
C ILE A 47 -3.21 12.85 -19.04
N GLY A 48 -2.79 12.85 -17.78
CA GLY A 48 -2.84 14.02 -16.89
C GLY A 48 -4.20 14.16 -16.21
N SER A 49 -4.50 15.33 -15.64
CA SER A 49 -5.78 15.53 -14.92
C SER A 49 -6.99 15.67 -15.87
N SER A 50 -8.11 15.07 -15.49
CA SER A 50 -9.46 15.41 -15.99
C SER A 50 -10.19 16.38 -15.04
N ASP A 51 -11.48 16.59 -15.28
CA ASP A 51 -12.41 17.26 -14.37
C ASP A 51 -12.61 16.51 -13.03
N PHE A 52 -12.39 15.20 -12.99
CA PHE A 52 -12.45 14.35 -11.79
C PHE A 52 -11.07 14.13 -11.15
N ALA A 53 -10.33 15.21 -10.98
CA ALA A 53 -9.03 15.24 -10.31
C ALA A 53 -9.02 16.16 -9.08
N TRP A 54 -8.06 15.93 -8.19
CA TRP A 54 -7.85 16.78 -7.00
C TRP A 54 -7.25 18.14 -7.32
N ALA A 55 -6.43 18.19 -8.37
CA ALA A 55 -5.77 19.40 -8.86
C ALA A 55 -5.57 19.23 -10.37
N ALA A 56 -5.50 20.34 -11.10
CA ALA A 56 -5.14 20.32 -12.51
C ALA A 56 -3.62 20.09 -12.63
N TYR A 57 -3.20 19.17 -13.50
CA TYR A 57 -1.79 18.85 -13.78
C TYR A 57 -1.65 18.19 -15.16
N THR A 58 -0.44 18.24 -15.70
CA THR A 58 -0.01 17.37 -16.81
C THR A 58 1.25 16.61 -16.40
N TYR A 59 1.75 15.74 -17.27
CA TYR A 59 3.02 15.06 -17.01
C TYR A 59 4.24 15.91 -17.35
N ALA A 60 4.07 17.15 -17.85
CA ALA A 60 5.17 18.01 -18.30
C ALA A 60 4.88 19.50 -18.02
N ASP A 61 4.59 19.84 -16.76
CA ASP A 61 4.19 21.20 -16.37
C ASP A 61 5.36 22.21 -16.31
N THR A 62 6.61 21.76 -16.36
CA THR A 62 7.78 22.65 -16.42
C THR A 62 7.74 23.54 -17.67
N PRO A 63 7.69 24.88 -17.53
CA PRO A 63 7.56 25.78 -18.68
C PRO A 63 8.70 25.62 -19.70
N ASN A 64 8.33 25.60 -20.98
CA ASN A 64 9.26 25.56 -22.13
C ASN A 64 10.18 24.31 -22.18
N ASP A 65 9.87 23.23 -21.47
CA ASP A 65 10.59 21.96 -21.56
C ASP A 65 10.29 21.22 -22.87
N THR A 66 10.76 21.77 -23.99
CA THR A 66 10.54 21.22 -25.34
C THR A 66 11.21 19.85 -25.55
N SER A 67 12.16 19.48 -24.70
CA SER A 67 12.82 18.17 -24.70
C SER A 67 12.12 17.13 -23.82
N LEU A 68 11.13 17.56 -23.01
CA LEU A 68 10.40 16.71 -22.06
C LEU A 68 11.34 16.01 -21.06
N ASN A 69 12.39 16.70 -20.60
CA ASN A 69 13.35 16.16 -19.63
C ASN A 69 12.73 15.98 -18.24
N GLN A 70 11.74 16.80 -17.89
CA GLN A 70 11.02 16.76 -16.63
C GLN A 70 9.69 15.99 -16.75
N PHE A 71 9.47 15.27 -17.86
CA PHE A 71 8.28 14.45 -18.02
C PHE A 71 8.22 13.36 -16.95
N THR A 72 7.12 13.27 -16.20
CA THR A 72 6.91 12.22 -15.21
C THR A 72 5.44 11.81 -15.04
N ILE A 73 5.23 10.53 -14.80
CA ILE A 73 3.93 9.93 -14.42
C ILE A 73 3.87 9.58 -12.92
N ASP A 74 4.78 10.11 -12.09
CA ASP A 74 4.91 9.71 -10.69
C ASP A 74 3.63 9.95 -9.87
N ARG A 75 2.83 10.96 -10.25
CA ARG A 75 1.52 11.19 -9.64
C ARG A 75 0.59 10.00 -9.77
N ASP A 76 0.61 9.33 -10.92
CA ASP A 76 -0.24 8.19 -11.21
C ASP A 76 0.22 6.95 -10.44
N LYS A 77 1.52 6.85 -10.14
CA LYS A 77 2.11 5.72 -9.38
C LYS A 77 1.58 5.62 -7.95
N VAL A 78 1.03 6.70 -7.40
CA VAL A 78 0.54 6.75 -6.01
C VAL A 78 -0.73 5.91 -5.84
N TYR A 79 -1.69 6.00 -6.76
CA TYR A 79 -2.97 5.28 -6.64
C TYR A 79 -3.65 4.92 -7.97
N ILE A 80 -3.46 5.67 -9.07
CA ILE A 80 -4.08 5.35 -10.37
C ILE A 80 -3.49 4.05 -10.93
N LEU A 81 -2.17 4.00 -11.14
CA LEU A 81 -1.47 2.82 -11.64
C LEU A 81 -1.66 1.60 -10.74
N PRO A 82 -1.57 1.68 -9.40
CA PRO A 82 -1.93 0.57 -8.52
C PRO A 82 -3.33 0.00 -8.79
N MET A 83 -4.35 0.85 -8.98
CA MET A 83 -5.73 0.38 -9.25
C MET A 83 -5.88 -0.18 -10.66
N VAL A 84 -5.22 0.41 -11.66
CA VAL A 84 -5.19 -0.12 -13.03
C VAL A 84 -4.52 -1.50 -13.07
N LYS A 85 -3.36 -1.66 -12.42
CA LYS A 85 -2.66 -2.95 -12.31
C LYS A 85 -3.50 -3.98 -11.56
N ALA A 86 -4.17 -3.58 -10.49
CA ALA A 86 -5.09 -4.47 -9.76
C ALA A 86 -6.29 -4.90 -10.62
N ALA A 87 -6.81 -4.03 -11.50
CA ALA A 87 -7.85 -4.41 -12.47
C ALA A 87 -7.31 -5.43 -13.49
N ILE A 88 -6.13 -5.18 -14.07
CA ILE A 88 -5.47 -6.09 -15.02
C ILE A 88 -5.18 -7.45 -14.37
N ALA A 89 -4.76 -7.48 -13.11
CA ALA A 89 -4.54 -8.73 -12.38
C ALA A 89 -5.83 -9.56 -12.23
N LYS A 90 -7.00 -8.91 -12.13
CA LYS A 90 -8.31 -9.58 -12.11
C LYS A 90 -8.78 -10.02 -13.48
N ASN A 91 -8.48 -9.24 -14.51
CA ASN A 91 -8.79 -9.55 -15.88
C ASN A 91 -7.64 -9.18 -16.83
N PRO A 92 -6.73 -10.12 -17.12
CA PRO A 92 -5.57 -9.88 -17.99
C PRO A 92 -5.93 -9.49 -19.43
N SER A 93 -7.19 -9.65 -19.83
CA SER A 93 -7.68 -9.26 -21.16
C SER A 93 -8.09 -7.77 -21.25
N ILE A 94 -8.00 -7.02 -20.15
CA ILE A 94 -8.32 -5.59 -20.14
C ILE A 94 -7.46 -4.83 -21.15
N LYS A 95 -8.13 -4.03 -21.98
CA LYS A 95 -7.51 -3.02 -22.83
C LYS A 95 -7.51 -1.66 -22.12
N VAL A 96 -6.38 -0.97 -22.10
CA VAL A 96 -6.27 0.39 -21.52
C VAL A 96 -6.15 1.41 -22.66
N MET A 97 -7.00 2.42 -22.68
CA MET A 97 -6.88 3.57 -23.57
C MET A 97 -6.62 4.87 -22.82
N GLY A 98 -5.92 5.81 -23.45
CA GLY A 98 -5.64 7.14 -22.89
C GLY A 98 -6.31 8.27 -23.65
N SER A 99 -6.76 9.32 -22.97
CA SER A 99 -7.18 10.60 -23.57
C SER A 99 -6.68 11.77 -22.73
N PRO A 100 -6.02 12.80 -23.31
CA PRO A 100 -5.71 14.01 -22.57
C PRO A 100 -6.91 14.97 -22.54
N TRP A 101 -7.13 15.62 -21.41
CA TRP A 101 -8.06 16.76 -21.33
C TRP A 101 -7.41 18.05 -21.83
N SER A 102 -6.09 18.15 -21.74
CA SER A 102 -5.36 19.34 -22.16
C SER A 102 -3.90 19.00 -22.45
N ALA A 103 -3.28 19.78 -23.33
CA ALA A 103 -1.82 19.83 -23.41
C ALA A 103 -1.25 20.64 -22.22
N PRO A 104 0.05 20.49 -21.88
CA PRO A 104 0.73 21.36 -20.93
C PRO A 104 0.49 22.84 -21.26
N ALA A 105 0.27 23.66 -20.23
CA ALA A 105 -0.18 25.05 -20.39
C ALA A 105 0.74 25.85 -21.33
N TRP A 106 2.06 25.70 -21.19
CA TRP A 106 3.07 26.39 -21.99
C TRP A 106 3.03 26.02 -23.49
N MET A 107 2.45 24.87 -23.84
CA MET A 107 2.25 24.45 -25.23
C MET A 107 1.05 25.14 -25.91
N LYS A 108 0.21 25.86 -25.16
CA LYS A 108 -1.06 26.43 -25.64
C LYS A 108 -0.99 27.94 -25.79
N TYR A 109 -1.77 28.49 -26.72
CA TYR A 109 -1.88 29.95 -26.89
C TYR A 109 -2.40 30.67 -25.63
N SER A 110 -3.24 30.00 -24.84
CA SER A 110 -3.80 30.54 -23.59
C SER A 110 -2.81 30.57 -22.43
N ASN A 111 -1.69 29.83 -22.52
CA ASN A 111 -0.80 29.55 -21.40
C ASN A 111 -1.55 29.05 -20.15
N ASN A 112 -2.64 28.30 -20.36
CA ASN A 112 -3.55 27.81 -19.31
C ASN A 112 -4.01 26.38 -19.64
N LEU A 113 -4.23 25.55 -18.63
CA LEU A 113 -4.79 24.21 -18.80
C LEU A 113 -6.27 24.24 -19.22
N ASN A 114 -7.03 25.27 -18.84
CA ASN A 114 -8.45 25.40 -19.17
C ASN A 114 -8.62 26.23 -20.45
N GLY A 115 -9.15 25.61 -21.50
CA GLY A 115 -9.42 26.21 -22.81
C GLY A 115 -8.18 26.67 -23.59
N GLY A 116 -8.39 27.14 -24.80
CA GLY A 116 -7.35 27.52 -25.75
C GLY A 116 -6.89 26.35 -26.63
N LYS A 117 -6.01 26.66 -27.58
CA LYS A 117 -5.56 25.76 -28.64
C LYS A 117 -4.05 25.48 -28.56
N LEU A 118 -3.64 24.29 -28.99
CA LEU A 118 -2.23 23.90 -29.10
C LEU A 118 -1.50 24.78 -30.12
N LYS A 119 -0.31 25.30 -29.78
CA LYS A 119 0.51 26.04 -30.74
C LYS A 119 1.13 25.08 -31.76
N ALA A 120 1.10 25.47 -33.04
CA ALA A 120 1.63 24.66 -34.14
C ALA A 120 3.12 24.28 -33.93
N GLU A 121 3.92 25.18 -33.35
CA GLU A 121 5.33 24.95 -33.04
C GLU A 121 5.58 23.82 -32.02
N HIS A 122 4.55 23.45 -31.24
CA HIS A 122 4.64 22.38 -30.23
C HIS A 122 4.05 21.04 -30.68
N TYR A 123 3.60 20.90 -31.93
CA TYR A 123 3.03 19.62 -32.39
C TYR A 123 4.03 18.47 -32.31
N GLY A 124 5.30 18.70 -32.66
CA GLY A 124 6.36 17.70 -32.51
C GLY A 124 6.61 17.32 -31.04
N THR A 125 6.66 18.31 -30.15
CA THR A 125 6.82 18.08 -28.71
C THR A 125 5.61 17.34 -28.12
N TYR A 126 4.40 17.70 -28.51
CA TYR A 126 3.19 17.05 -28.01
C TYR A 126 3.06 15.61 -28.53
N ALA A 127 3.49 15.31 -29.76
CA ALA A 127 3.60 13.92 -30.23
C ALA A 127 4.60 13.10 -29.39
N ASN A 128 5.73 13.70 -28.99
CA ASN A 128 6.68 13.07 -28.06
C ASN A 128 6.10 12.92 -26.64
N TYR A 129 5.21 13.81 -26.20
CA TYR A 129 4.51 13.68 -24.92
C TYR A 129 3.62 12.42 -24.90
N PHE A 130 2.86 12.16 -25.97
CA PHE A 130 2.12 10.90 -26.12
C PHE A 130 3.04 9.67 -26.15
N LYS A 131 4.15 9.74 -26.90
CA LYS A 131 5.14 8.67 -26.94
C LYS A 131 5.67 8.34 -25.53
N LYS A 132 6.10 9.36 -24.78
CA LYS A 132 6.60 9.19 -23.40
C LYS A 132 5.55 8.63 -22.46
N TYR A 133 4.30 9.07 -22.57
CA TYR A 133 3.18 8.49 -21.81
C TYR A 133 3.03 6.99 -22.09
N ILE A 134 2.98 6.61 -23.36
CA ILE A 134 2.81 5.20 -23.77
C ILE A 134 3.98 4.35 -23.26
N GLU A 135 5.22 4.81 -23.46
CA GLU A 135 6.42 4.11 -23.01
C GLU A 135 6.48 4.00 -21.47
N ALA A 136 6.12 5.05 -20.75
CA ALA A 136 6.15 5.07 -19.29
C ALA A 136 5.09 4.13 -18.68
N TYR A 137 3.87 4.12 -19.21
CA TYR A 137 2.83 3.18 -18.78
C TYR A 137 3.18 1.73 -19.14
N GLN A 138 3.78 1.49 -20.31
CA GLN A 138 4.28 0.18 -20.70
C GLN A 138 5.39 -0.31 -19.77
N ALA A 139 6.32 0.56 -19.37
CA ALA A 139 7.38 0.23 -18.41
C ALA A 139 6.83 -0.16 -17.03
N GLU A 140 5.65 0.35 -16.68
CA GLU A 140 4.92 -0.03 -15.46
C GLU A 140 4.09 -1.32 -15.62
N GLY A 141 4.15 -2.00 -16.78
CA GLY A 141 3.37 -3.21 -17.06
C GLY A 141 1.93 -2.94 -17.50
N VAL A 142 1.61 -1.71 -17.91
CA VAL A 142 0.29 -1.30 -18.38
C VAL A 142 0.35 -0.93 -19.87
N PRO A 143 0.12 -1.89 -20.79
CA PRO A 143 0.19 -1.60 -22.21
C PRO A 143 -0.99 -0.73 -22.67
N ILE A 144 -0.69 0.39 -23.32
CA ILE A 144 -1.71 1.29 -23.90
C ILE A 144 -2.19 0.75 -25.26
N TYR A 145 -3.43 0.28 -25.29
CA TYR A 145 -4.12 -0.24 -26.48
C TYR A 145 -4.43 0.86 -27.49
N ALA A 146 -4.93 2.01 -27.03
CA ALA A 146 -5.33 3.11 -27.89
C ALA A 146 -5.16 4.47 -27.20
N VAL A 147 -5.05 5.53 -27.99
CA VAL A 147 -5.15 6.91 -27.53
C VAL A 147 -6.11 7.71 -28.41
N THR A 148 -6.86 8.62 -27.81
CA THR A 148 -7.49 9.73 -28.52
C THR A 148 -6.62 10.98 -28.36
N LEU A 149 -6.80 11.95 -29.26
CA LEU A 149 -5.91 13.12 -29.34
C LEU A 149 -6.21 14.16 -28.26
N GLN A 150 -7.48 14.25 -27.90
CA GLN A 150 -8.04 15.28 -27.05
C GLN A 150 -9.44 14.81 -26.65
N ASN A 151 -9.75 14.84 -25.36
CA ASN A 151 -11.10 14.67 -24.87
C ASN A 151 -11.96 15.85 -25.33
N GLU A 152 -13.10 15.57 -25.97
CA GLU A 152 -14.10 16.57 -26.35
C GLU A 152 -13.52 17.83 -27.01
N PRO A 153 -12.83 17.69 -28.16
CA PRO A 153 -12.06 18.76 -28.80
C PRO A 153 -12.86 20.00 -29.24
N MET A 154 -14.20 19.95 -29.14
CA MET A 154 -15.09 21.08 -29.44
C MET A 154 -15.71 21.70 -28.17
N TYR A 155 -15.28 21.28 -26.98
CA TYR A 155 -15.78 21.78 -25.70
C TYR A 155 -14.64 22.34 -24.83
N GLU A 156 -14.69 23.65 -24.55
CA GLU A 156 -13.63 24.39 -23.86
C GLU A 156 -14.15 25.10 -22.59
N PRO A 157 -14.49 24.34 -21.54
CA PRO A 157 -14.92 24.89 -20.26
C PRO A 157 -13.78 25.66 -19.56
N SER A 158 -14.13 26.73 -18.86
CA SER A 158 -13.19 27.62 -18.18
C SER A 158 -12.70 27.12 -16.82
N HIS A 159 -13.28 26.05 -16.29
CA HIS A 159 -13.17 25.66 -14.88
C HIS A 159 -12.50 24.31 -14.65
N TYR A 160 -12.07 23.61 -15.71
CA TYR A 160 -11.22 22.42 -15.63
C TYR A 160 -10.42 22.25 -16.94
N PRO A 161 -9.39 21.38 -16.95
CA PRO A 161 -8.52 21.21 -18.11
C PRO A 161 -9.31 20.88 -19.38
N SER A 162 -9.06 21.65 -20.43
CA SER A 162 -9.71 21.51 -21.73
C SER A 162 -8.84 22.13 -22.83
N MET A 163 -8.97 21.66 -24.07
CA MET A 163 -8.26 22.24 -25.20
C MET A 163 -9.07 22.06 -26.49
N GLY A 164 -9.25 23.16 -27.24
CA GLY A 164 -9.86 23.13 -28.55
C GLY A 164 -8.94 22.52 -29.60
N MET A 165 -9.48 21.66 -30.46
CA MET A 165 -8.77 21.06 -31.60
C MET A 165 -9.74 20.85 -32.77
N ASP A 166 -9.57 21.57 -33.87
CA ASP A 166 -10.45 21.40 -35.03
C ASP A 166 -10.06 20.18 -35.90
N ALA A 167 -10.90 19.85 -36.88
CA ALA A 167 -10.67 18.68 -37.73
C ALA A 167 -9.38 18.81 -38.57
N GLN A 168 -8.96 20.02 -38.93
CA GLN A 168 -7.72 20.26 -39.65
C GLN A 168 -6.51 20.07 -38.73
N ASP A 169 -6.59 20.55 -37.49
CA ASP A 169 -5.57 20.30 -36.46
C ASP A 169 -5.39 18.80 -36.21
N GLN A 170 -6.48 18.04 -36.01
CA GLN A 170 -6.39 16.58 -35.83
C GLN A 170 -5.81 15.89 -37.07
N THR A 171 -6.21 16.30 -38.27
CA THR A 171 -5.66 15.75 -39.51
C THR A 171 -4.14 15.97 -39.58
N GLY A 172 -3.67 17.19 -39.35
CA GLY A 172 -2.25 17.53 -39.39
C GLY A 172 -1.47 16.85 -38.27
N PHE A 173 -1.97 16.89 -37.03
CA PHE A 173 -1.31 16.28 -35.88
C PHE A 173 -1.16 14.76 -36.04
N ILE A 174 -2.20 14.03 -36.48
CA ILE A 174 -2.10 12.59 -36.74
C ILE A 174 -1.12 12.32 -37.89
N GLY A 175 -1.30 13.02 -39.01
CA GLY A 175 -0.64 12.70 -40.27
C GLY A 175 0.85 13.08 -40.30
N ASP A 176 1.22 14.20 -39.68
CA ASP A 176 2.55 14.79 -39.78
C ASP A 176 3.40 14.57 -38.52
N TYR A 177 2.78 14.32 -37.36
CA TYR A 177 3.49 14.27 -36.08
C TYR A 177 3.27 12.97 -35.32
N LEU A 178 2.07 12.73 -34.77
CA LEU A 178 1.82 11.60 -33.88
C LEU A 178 1.99 10.25 -34.58
N GLY A 179 1.37 10.07 -35.76
CA GLY A 179 1.46 8.85 -36.55
C GLY A 179 2.91 8.44 -36.87
N PRO A 180 3.70 9.33 -37.51
CA PRO A 180 5.12 9.08 -37.74
C PRO A 180 5.93 8.85 -36.45
N THR A 181 5.67 9.61 -35.39
CA THR A 181 6.39 9.48 -34.10
C THR A 181 6.21 8.08 -33.50
N LEU A 182 4.96 7.59 -33.41
CA LEU A 182 4.70 6.26 -32.87
C LEU A 182 5.22 5.15 -33.78
N ARG A 183 5.03 5.27 -35.10
CA ARG A 183 5.52 4.27 -36.06
C ARG A 183 7.04 4.15 -36.02
N ASN A 184 7.77 5.26 -36.00
CA ASN A 184 9.23 5.27 -35.94
C ASN A 184 9.77 4.71 -34.61
N ALA A 185 9.00 4.83 -33.53
CA ALA A 185 9.31 4.23 -32.24
C ALA A 185 8.92 2.74 -32.14
N GLY A 186 8.31 2.15 -33.17
CA GLY A 186 7.81 0.76 -33.13
C GLY A 186 6.58 0.57 -32.22
N ILE A 187 5.87 1.65 -31.89
CA ILE A 187 4.70 1.63 -31.02
C ILE A 187 3.44 1.34 -31.84
N ASN A 188 2.72 0.29 -31.45
CA ASN A 188 1.50 -0.18 -32.14
C ASN A 188 0.18 0.34 -31.52
N THR A 189 0.25 1.26 -30.57
CA THR A 189 -0.92 1.88 -29.95
C THR A 189 -1.81 2.54 -31.01
N LYS A 190 -3.11 2.23 -30.98
CA LYS A 190 -4.08 2.78 -31.94
C LYS A 190 -4.29 4.27 -31.73
N ILE A 191 -4.36 5.05 -32.80
CA ILE A 191 -4.78 6.46 -32.76
C ILE A 191 -6.26 6.53 -33.18
N ILE A 192 -7.09 7.11 -32.32
CA ILE A 192 -8.53 7.26 -32.53
C ILE A 192 -8.86 8.75 -32.63
N ALA A 193 -9.58 9.14 -33.69
CA ALA A 193 -9.99 10.53 -33.92
C ALA A 193 -11.26 10.89 -33.14
N PHE A 194 -11.49 12.20 -33.00
CA PHE A 194 -12.71 12.82 -32.46
C PHE A 194 -12.89 12.75 -30.94
N ASP A 195 -13.50 11.69 -30.36
CA ASP A 195 -13.74 11.56 -28.91
C ASP A 195 -14.73 12.61 -28.36
N HIS A 196 -15.90 12.76 -29.03
CA HIS A 196 -16.96 13.71 -28.66
C HIS A 196 -18.35 13.27 -29.15
N ASN A 197 -19.36 14.14 -29.13
CA ASN A 197 -20.77 13.75 -29.23
C ASN A 197 -21.27 13.35 -30.64
N PHE A 198 -22.41 12.66 -30.69
CA PHE A 198 -22.94 12.02 -31.91
C PHE A 198 -23.28 12.98 -33.05
N LEU A 199 -23.89 14.13 -32.78
CA LEU A 199 -24.36 15.06 -33.83
C LEU A 199 -23.21 15.63 -34.66
N ASP A 200 -22.00 15.67 -34.09
CA ASP A 200 -20.79 16.19 -34.70
C ASP A 200 -20.02 15.14 -35.52
N TRP A 201 -20.65 14.03 -35.91
CA TRP A 201 -20.02 12.92 -36.68
C TRP A 201 -19.32 13.34 -37.98
N ASN A 202 -19.65 14.49 -38.55
CA ASN A 202 -18.95 15.02 -39.72
C ASN A 202 -17.48 15.37 -39.40
N PHE A 203 -17.16 15.70 -38.15
CA PHE A 203 -15.78 15.96 -37.71
C PHE A 203 -14.87 14.74 -37.93
N PRO A 204 -15.12 13.55 -37.35
CA PRO A 204 -14.28 12.37 -37.59
C PRO A 204 -14.29 11.93 -39.06
N ASN A 205 -15.40 12.11 -39.76
CA ASN A 205 -15.49 11.83 -41.20
C ASN A 205 -14.50 12.67 -42.01
N GLN A 206 -14.40 13.97 -41.71
CA GLN A 206 -13.41 14.86 -42.34
C GLN A 206 -11.98 14.46 -42.01
N VAL A 207 -11.67 14.19 -40.73
CA VAL A 207 -10.31 13.81 -40.30
C VAL A 207 -9.85 12.55 -41.04
N ILE A 208 -10.68 11.50 -41.05
CA ILE A 208 -10.32 10.23 -41.69
C ILE A 208 -10.21 10.39 -43.22
N THR A 209 -11.15 11.11 -43.84
CA THR A 209 -11.12 11.40 -45.29
C THR A 209 -9.86 12.16 -45.68
N ASN A 210 -9.51 13.22 -44.96
CA ASN A 210 -8.34 14.04 -45.27
C ASN A 210 -7.03 13.26 -45.09
N LEU A 211 -6.92 12.45 -44.03
CA LEU A 211 -5.77 11.56 -43.84
C LEU A 211 -5.64 10.54 -44.98
N LYS A 212 -6.74 9.93 -45.43
CA LYS A 212 -6.74 9.00 -46.57
C LYS A 212 -6.30 9.70 -47.86
N ASN A 213 -6.85 10.88 -48.16
CA ASN A 213 -6.49 11.67 -49.33
C ASN A 213 -5.01 12.08 -49.32
N ALA A 214 -4.43 12.28 -48.13
CA ALA A 214 -3.01 12.56 -47.95
C ALA A 214 -2.10 11.31 -47.90
N GLY A 215 -2.61 10.10 -48.17
CA GLY A 215 -1.85 8.84 -48.09
C GLY A 215 -1.47 8.40 -46.67
N LYS A 216 -2.05 9.05 -45.65
CA LYS A 216 -1.75 8.90 -44.21
C LYS A 216 -2.86 8.20 -43.43
N GLY A 217 -3.87 7.70 -44.13
CA GLY A 217 -5.03 7.02 -43.53
C GLY A 217 -4.67 5.79 -42.69
N SER A 218 -3.47 5.21 -42.84
CA SER A 218 -3.02 4.07 -42.02
C SER A 218 -2.66 4.45 -40.58
N TYR A 219 -2.45 5.74 -40.26
CA TYR A 219 -2.15 6.18 -38.91
C TYR A 219 -3.39 6.24 -38.00
N VAL A 220 -4.57 6.50 -38.56
CA VAL A 220 -5.83 6.55 -37.79
C VAL A 220 -6.54 5.20 -37.84
N SER A 221 -6.91 4.66 -36.68
CA SER A 221 -7.63 3.39 -36.55
C SER A 221 -9.14 3.55 -36.68
N GLY A 222 -9.66 4.74 -36.38
CA GLY A 222 -11.10 5.03 -36.48
C GLY A 222 -11.51 6.24 -35.66
N SER A 223 -12.73 6.21 -35.11
CA SER A 223 -13.35 7.35 -34.42
C SER A 223 -14.01 6.95 -33.09
N ALA A 224 -14.02 7.88 -32.13
CA ALA A 224 -14.61 7.73 -30.81
C ALA A 224 -15.82 8.68 -30.61
N PHE A 225 -16.86 8.23 -29.90
CA PHE A 225 -18.10 8.98 -29.65
C PHE A 225 -18.56 8.96 -28.18
N HIS A 226 -19.24 10.04 -27.77
CA HIS A 226 -19.91 10.28 -26.48
C HIS A 226 -21.43 10.52 -26.67
N HIS A 227 -22.21 10.56 -25.58
CA HIS A 227 -23.69 10.68 -25.60
C HIS A 227 -24.29 11.92 -24.91
N TYR A 228 -23.55 13.03 -24.83
CA TYR A 228 -24.02 14.20 -24.07
C TYR A 228 -24.90 15.17 -24.88
N ASP A 229 -25.16 14.89 -26.15
CA ASP A 229 -26.10 15.63 -26.99
C ASP A 229 -27.41 14.86 -27.22
N SER A 230 -28.32 15.43 -28.02
CA SER A 230 -29.59 14.79 -28.35
C SER A 230 -29.49 13.80 -29.52
N GLY A 231 -28.29 13.44 -29.97
CA GLY A 231 -28.05 12.49 -31.04
C GLY A 231 -28.20 11.04 -30.59
N ASP A 232 -27.94 10.11 -31.51
CA ASP A 232 -27.90 8.68 -31.20
C ASP A 232 -26.84 7.95 -32.02
N GLY A 233 -26.64 6.67 -31.72
CA GLY A 233 -25.65 5.83 -32.36
C GLY A 233 -25.85 5.61 -33.85
N SER A 234 -26.97 5.99 -34.48
CA SER A 234 -27.13 5.87 -35.94
C SER A 234 -26.07 6.64 -36.73
N THR A 235 -25.55 7.73 -36.16
CA THR A 235 -24.42 8.50 -36.71
C THR A 235 -23.14 7.67 -36.84
N MET A 236 -22.93 6.68 -35.95
CA MET A 236 -21.84 5.72 -36.05
C MET A 236 -21.99 4.76 -37.23
N THR A 237 -23.22 4.49 -37.69
CA THR A 237 -23.44 3.78 -38.95
C THR A 237 -23.08 4.65 -40.15
N SER A 238 -23.33 5.96 -40.10
CA SER A 238 -22.90 6.88 -41.16
C SER A 238 -21.38 6.91 -41.32
N ILE A 239 -20.62 7.00 -40.22
CA ILE A 239 -19.15 6.96 -40.28
C ILE A 239 -18.63 5.59 -40.78
N HIS A 240 -19.22 4.49 -40.32
CA HIS A 240 -18.84 3.16 -40.78
C HIS A 240 -19.09 2.98 -42.29
N ASN A 241 -20.24 3.45 -42.80
CA ASN A 241 -20.55 3.36 -44.23
C ASN A 241 -19.57 4.17 -45.09
N ASN A 242 -19.13 5.33 -44.60
CA ASN A 242 -18.13 6.14 -45.31
C ASN A 242 -16.71 5.57 -45.20
N HIS A 243 -16.40 4.87 -44.12
CA HIS A 243 -15.07 4.33 -43.81
C HIS A 243 -15.15 2.91 -43.24
N PRO A 244 -15.56 1.89 -44.05
CA PRO A 244 -15.79 0.54 -43.56
C PRO A 244 -14.50 -0.19 -43.15
N ASP A 245 -13.34 0.32 -43.55
CA ASP A 245 -11.99 -0.10 -43.14
C ASP A 245 -11.57 0.46 -41.77
N LYS A 246 -12.41 1.27 -41.12
CA LYS A 246 -12.15 1.91 -39.84
C LYS A 246 -13.11 1.41 -38.76
N ASP A 247 -12.56 1.34 -37.55
CA ASP A 247 -13.29 0.92 -36.35
C ASP A 247 -14.06 2.11 -35.75
N VAL A 248 -15.09 1.83 -34.95
CA VAL A 248 -15.83 2.84 -34.17
C VAL A 248 -15.86 2.44 -32.70
N TRP A 249 -15.67 3.41 -31.80
CA TRP A 249 -15.72 3.19 -30.35
C TRP A 249 -16.67 4.19 -29.69
N PHE A 250 -17.34 3.74 -28.64
CA PHE A 250 -18.00 4.60 -27.67
C PHE A 250 -17.12 4.64 -26.42
N THR A 251 -16.66 5.83 -26.07
CA THR A 251 -15.51 6.02 -25.17
C THR A 251 -15.85 6.76 -23.89
N GLU A 252 -17.01 7.41 -23.81
CA GLU A 252 -17.47 8.03 -22.58
C GLU A 252 -18.99 8.14 -22.54
N GLY A 253 -19.57 7.66 -21.44
CA GLY A 253 -20.97 7.91 -21.06
C GLY A 253 -21.09 8.23 -19.58
N GLY A 254 -21.48 9.46 -19.28
CA GLY A 254 -21.68 9.96 -17.92
C GLY A 254 -23.10 9.72 -17.42
N PHE A 255 -23.23 9.53 -16.11
CA PHE A 255 -24.53 9.46 -15.44
C PHE A 255 -24.68 10.63 -14.50
N GLY A 256 -25.91 11.09 -14.35
CA GLY A 256 -26.25 12.04 -13.34
C GLY A 256 -27.74 12.30 -13.24
N ASN A 257 -28.10 13.31 -12.46
CA ASN A 257 -29.51 13.64 -12.24
C ASN A 257 -30.27 13.97 -13.53
N TRP A 258 -29.57 14.34 -14.61
CA TRP A 258 -30.15 14.70 -15.91
C TRP A 258 -30.62 13.49 -16.74
N ASN A 259 -29.99 12.32 -16.59
CA ASN A 259 -30.30 11.11 -17.36
C ASN A 259 -30.69 9.88 -16.50
N ASP A 260 -30.45 9.91 -15.19
CA ASP A 260 -30.93 8.92 -14.20
C ASP A 260 -31.26 9.59 -12.84
N PRO A 261 -32.37 10.36 -12.73
CA PRO A 261 -32.75 11.04 -11.49
C PRO A 261 -33.03 10.06 -10.34
N GLN A 262 -32.53 10.37 -9.13
CA GLN A 262 -32.54 9.49 -7.93
C GLN A 262 -33.94 8.96 -7.51
N ASN A 263 -35.05 9.53 -7.99
CA ASN A 263 -36.41 9.09 -7.68
C ASN A 263 -37.00 8.11 -8.71
N GLY A 264 -36.29 7.01 -8.96
CA GLY A 264 -36.92 5.71 -9.29
C GLY A 264 -37.84 5.63 -10.50
N THR A 265 -37.68 6.47 -11.54
CA THR A 265 -38.38 6.19 -12.79
C THR A 265 -37.65 5.07 -13.53
N SER A 266 -38.40 4.10 -14.06
CA SER A 266 -37.87 3.11 -15.01
C SER A 266 -37.22 3.77 -16.23
N SER A 267 -37.54 5.04 -16.52
CA SER A 267 -37.03 5.79 -17.67
C SER A 267 -35.50 5.88 -17.75
N GLY A 268 -34.77 6.01 -16.62
CA GLY A 268 -33.31 6.09 -16.63
C GLY A 268 -32.67 4.77 -17.11
N PHE A 269 -33.09 3.65 -16.52
CA PHE A 269 -32.65 2.32 -16.97
C PHE A 269 -33.12 2.01 -18.39
N ASP A 270 -34.38 2.34 -18.72
CA ASP A 270 -34.99 2.10 -20.03
C ASP A 270 -34.22 2.81 -21.15
N ASN A 271 -33.91 4.09 -20.96
CA ASN A 271 -33.19 4.89 -21.94
C ASN A 271 -31.78 4.35 -22.18
N MET A 272 -31.07 4.01 -21.10
CA MET A 272 -29.67 3.56 -21.16
C MET A 272 -29.53 2.16 -21.73
N MET A 273 -30.45 1.24 -21.42
CA MET A 273 -30.44 -0.10 -22.02
C MET A 273 -30.73 -0.04 -23.52
N ASN A 274 -31.70 0.79 -23.93
CA ASN A 274 -31.97 1.06 -25.35
C ASN A 274 -30.75 1.65 -26.04
N GLU A 275 -30.07 2.59 -25.40
CA GLU A 275 -28.89 3.24 -25.92
C GLU A 275 -27.72 2.26 -26.08
N PHE A 276 -27.41 1.42 -25.10
CA PHE A 276 -26.32 0.45 -25.20
C PHE A 276 -26.56 -0.57 -26.31
N ILE A 277 -27.82 -1.01 -26.46
CA ILE A 277 -28.24 -1.84 -27.59
C ILE A 277 -28.06 -1.05 -28.91
N ASN A 278 -28.45 0.22 -28.97
CA ASN A 278 -28.27 1.05 -30.15
C ASN A 278 -26.79 1.23 -30.51
N ILE A 279 -25.94 1.56 -29.55
CA ILE A 279 -24.50 1.78 -29.73
C ILE A 279 -23.83 0.53 -30.31
N THR A 280 -24.08 -0.63 -29.72
CA THR A 280 -23.48 -1.91 -30.16
C THR A 280 -24.05 -2.42 -31.48
N ARG A 281 -25.29 -2.05 -31.83
CA ARG A 281 -25.86 -2.33 -33.17
C ARG A 281 -25.30 -1.43 -34.25
N ASN A 282 -24.86 -0.22 -33.91
CA ASN A 282 -24.27 0.75 -34.82
C ASN A 282 -22.73 0.74 -34.76
N TRP A 283 -22.14 -0.45 -34.93
CA TRP A 283 -20.70 -0.69 -35.17
C TRP A 283 -19.72 -0.37 -34.04
N SER A 284 -20.18 0.23 -32.93
CA SER A 284 -19.27 0.48 -31.81
C SER A 284 -18.70 -0.83 -31.27
N LYS A 285 -17.38 -0.84 -31.06
CA LYS A 285 -16.64 -1.95 -30.47
C LYS A 285 -16.58 -1.88 -28.96
N SER A 286 -17.01 -0.78 -28.34
CA SER A 286 -16.94 -0.59 -26.89
C SER A 286 -18.18 0.10 -26.33
N ILE A 287 -18.35 -0.03 -25.01
CA ILE A 287 -19.08 0.94 -24.20
C ILE A 287 -18.22 1.19 -22.96
N ILE A 288 -17.87 2.46 -22.73
CA ILE A 288 -17.10 2.88 -21.56
C ILE A 288 -17.92 3.91 -20.81
N LEU A 289 -18.20 3.64 -19.54
CA LEU A 289 -18.81 4.63 -18.66
C LEU A 289 -17.75 5.51 -18.01
N TRP A 290 -18.14 6.69 -17.56
CA TRP A 290 -17.18 7.67 -17.08
C TRP A 290 -16.50 7.26 -15.77
N ASN A 291 -16.99 7.70 -14.60
CA ASN A 291 -16.34 7.38 -13.33
C ASN A 291 -16.72 5.99 -12.82
N ALA A 292 -15.72 5.16 -12.49
CA ALA A 292 -15.94 3.90 -11.80
C ALA A 292 -16.54 4.14 -10.41
N ALA A 293 -15.98 5.08 -9.65
CA ALA A 293 -16.43 5.43 -8.31
C ALA A 293 -16.40 6.94 -8.07
N LEU A 294 -17.42 7.45 -7.37
CA LEU A 294 -17.44 8.79 -6.76
C LEU A 294 -17.92 8.67 -5.32
N ASP A 295 -17.74 9.70 -4.51
CA ASP A 295 -18.27 9.73 -3.14
C ASP A 295 -19.74 10.18 -3.08
N GLN A 296 -20.31 10.24 -1.88
CA GLN A 296 -21.70 10.66 -1.67
C GLN A 296 -21.96 12.14 -1.99
N LYS A 297 -20.90 12.92 -2.26
CA LYS A 297 -20.93 14.31 -2.72
C LYS A 297 -20.51 14.43 -4.18
N ASP A 298 -20.49 13.31 -4.91
CA ASP A 298 -20.16 13.22 -6.33
C ASP A 298 -18.72 13.64 -6.68
N GLY A 299 -17.79 13.57 -5.72
CA GLY A 299 -16.39 13.94 -5.90
C GLY A 299 -15.41 12.83 -5.53
N PRO A 300 -14.11 13.15 -5.35
CA PRO A 300 -13.47 14.46 -5.56
C PRO A 300 -13.50 14.95 -7.02
N ALA A 301 -13.57 16.25 -7.26
CA ALA A 301 -13.52 16.82 -8.61
C ALA A 301 -12.98 18.27 -8.58
N LEU A 302 -12.48 18.75 -9.72
CA LEU A 302 -12.17 20.16 -9.96
C LEU A 302 -13.45 21.00 -10.10
N LEU A 303 -14.57 20.35 -10.38
CA LEU A 303 -15.89 20.94 -10.39
C LEU A 303 -16.26 21.43 -8.98
N SER A 304 -16.65 22.70 -8.85
CA SER A 304 -17.21 23.32 -7.63
C SER A 304 -18.33 22.45 -7.03
N PRO A 305 -18.63 22.52 -5.71
CA PRO A 305 -19.78 21.82 -5.12
C PRO A 305 -21.05 22.01 -5.97
N ASN A 306 -21.81 20.92 -6.14
CA ASN A 306 -23.00 20.74 -7.00
C ASN A 306 -22.77 20.15 -8.41
N ASN A 307 -21.68 19.41 -8.65
CA ASN A 307 -21.68 18.53 -9.82
C ASN A 307 -22.78 17.47 -9.65
N THR A 308 -23.50 17.14 -10.72
CA THR A 308 -24.62 16.18 -10.68
C THR A 308 -24.24 14.82 -11.24
N ASN A 309 -22.94 14.61 -11.52
CA ASN A 309 -22.41 13.38 -12.06
C ASN A 309 -22.48 12.27 -11.00
N LYS A 310 -22.53 11.02 -11.44
CA LYS A 310 -22.57 9.84 -10.59
C LYS A 310 -21.53 8.84 -11.07
N GLY A 311 -20.81 8.27 -10.10
CA GLY A 311 -19.98 7.10 -10.35
C GLY A 311 -20.86 5.86 -10.53
N MET A 312 -20.33 4.84 -11.19
CA MET A 312 -21.00 3.54 -11.28
C MET A 312 -21.20 2.92 -9.89
N ILE A 313 -20.30 3.19 -8.95
CA ILE A 313 -20.45 2.92 -7.53
C ILE A 313 -20.26 4.20 -6.71
N THR A 314 -20.85 4.24 -5.52
CA THR A 314 -20.51 5.23 -4.49
C THR A 314 -19.61 4.58 -3.44
N ILE A 315 -18.47 5.20 -3.15
CA ILE A 315 -17.62 4.85 -2.00
C ILE A 315 -17.74 5.97 -0.98
N ARG A 316 -18.23 5.67 0.21
CA ARG A 316 -18.47 6.69 1.23
C ARG A 316 -17.13 7.27 1.71
N ASN A 317 -17.08 8.59 1.78
CA ASN A 317 -15.90 9.36 2.17
C ASN A 317 -16.31 10.38 3.25
N SER A 318 -15.79 10.24 4.46
CA SER A 318 -16.10 11.16 5.54
C SER A 318 -15.56 12.56 5.22
N ASP A 319 -16.16 13.58 5.84
CA ASP A 319 -15.79 14.97 5.61
C ASP A 319 -14.36 15.30 6.09
N ASN A 320 -13.76 14.43 6.90
CA ASN A 320 -12.37 14.52 7.33
C ASN A 320 -11.51 13.48 6.59
N ARG A 321 -10.58 13.97 5.76
CA ARG A 321 -9.74 13.13 4.89
C ARG A 321 -8.86 12.14 5.66
N ASN A 322 -8.63 12.37 6.95
CA ASN A 322 -7.80 11.56 7.85
C ASN A 322 -8.58 10.47 8.60
N ASP A 323 -9.90 10.37 8.43
CA ASP A 323 -10.66 9.31 9.10
C ASP A 323 -10.37 7.94 8.50
N ALA A 324 -10.56 6.90 9.33
CA ALA A 324 -10.43 5.51 8.93
C ALA A 324 -11.30 5.16 7.70
N PRO A 325 -10.89 4.17 6.88
CA PRO A 325 -11.71 3.68 5.77
C PRO A 325 -13.12 3.29 6.22
N GLU A 326 -14.15 3.89 5.64
CA GLU A 326 -15.55 3.59 6.01
C GLU A 326 -16.05 2.25 5.45
N ASN A 327 -15.35 1.69 4.45
CA ASN A 327 -15.66 0.39 3.82
C ASN A 327 -17.11 0.25 3.32
N ASN A 328 -17.79 1.37 3.08
CA ASN A 328 -19.18 1.43 2.67
C ASN A 328 -19.27 1.73 1.16
N VAL A 329 -19.83 0.79 0.42
CA VAL A 329 -19.90 0.81 -1.05
C VAL A 329 -21.32 0.54 -1.50
N THR A 330 -21.87 1.44 -2.33
CA THR A 330 -23.18 1.28 -2.97
C THR A 330 -22.99 1.06 -4.46
N TYR A 331 -23.60 0.00 -5.01
CA TYR A 331 -23.58 -0.30 -6.44
C TYR A 331 -24.85 0.24 -7.09
N HIS A 332 -24.71 1.11 -8.08
CA HIS A 332 -25.85 1.74 -8.74
C HIS A 332 -26.32 0.92 -9.95
N LYS A 333 -27.44 1.34 -10.57
CA LYS A 333 -28.06 0.65 -11.72
C LYS A 333 -27.07 0.45 -12.89
N GLN A 334 -26.13 1.37 -13.04
CA GLN A 334 -25.05 1.41 -14.03
C GLN A 334 -24.22 0.12 -13.98
N TYR A 335 -23.90 -0.37 -12.78
CA TYR A 335 -23.13 -1.61 -12.60
C TYR A 335 -23.86 -2.80 -13.21
N TYR A 336 -25.16 -2.94 -12.92
CA TYR A 336 -25.98 -4.03 -13.43
C TYR A 336 -26.26 -3.90 -14.93
N LEU A 337 -26.48 -2.67 -15.40
CA LEU A 337 -26.72 -2.36 -16.81
C LEU A 337 -25.52 -2.73 -17.67
N LEU A 338 -24.32 -2.29 -17.29
CA LEU A 338 -23.08 -2.66 -17.98
C LEU A 338 -22.79 -4.17 -17.81
N GLY A 339 -23.19 -4.77 -16.67
CA GLY A 339 -23.10 -6.20 -16.39
C GLY A 339 -23.88 -7.09 -17.37
N HIS A 340 -25.01 -6.63 -17.91
CA HIS A 340 -25.76 -7.36 -18.95
C HIS A 340 -24.94 -7.60 -20.23
N PHE A 341 -23.88 -6.81 -20.45
CA PHE A 341 -22.99 -6.93 -21.59
C PHE A 341 -21.64 -7.49 -21.17
N SER A 342 -20.91 -6.77 -20.31
CA SER A 342 -19.52 -7.06 -19.91
C SER A 342 -19.30 -8.49 -19.41
N LYS A 343 -20.21 -9.02 -18.59
CA LYS A 343 -20.09 -10.35 -18.00
C LYS A 343 -20.19 -11.48 -19.05
N PHE A 344 -20.89 -11.23 -20.15
CA PHE A 344 -21.27 -12.27 -21.11
C PHE A 344 -20.57 -12.13 -22.46
N VAL A 345 -20.28 -10.90 -22.88
CA VAL A 345 -19.66 -10.57 -24.17
C VAL A 345 -18.18 -10.27 -23.94
N VAL A 346 -17.35 -11.28 -24.15
CA VAL A 346 -15.91 -11.20 -23.85
C VAL A 346 -15.14 -10.48 -24.97
N PRO A 347 -13.91 -10.00 -24.72
CA PRO A 347 -13.09 -9.40 -25.76
C PRO A 347 -12.96 -10.28 -27.01
N ASN A 348 -12.98 -9.63 -28.17
CA ASN A 348 -12.97 -10.23 -29.50
C ASN A 348 -14.29 -10.92 -29.91
N ALA A 349 -15.38 -10.78 -29.14
CA ALA A 349 -16.70 -11.20 -29.60
C ALA A 349 -17.15 -10.42 -30.84
N TYR A 350 -17.82 -11.07 -31.77
CA TYR A 350 -18.43 -10.45 -32.94
C TYR A 350 -19.89 -10.13 -32.64
N ARG A 351 -20.34 -8.90 -32.93
CA ARG A 351 -21.77 -8.63 -33.02
C ARG A 351 -22.29 -9.33 -34.26
N ILE A 352 -23.33 -10.16 -34.10
CA ILE A 352 -23.96 -10.91 -35.19
C ILE A 352 -25.32 -10.28 -35.52
N ASP A 353 -25.83 -10.58 -36.71
CA ASP A 353 -27.12 -10.06 -37.12
C ASP A 353 -28.26 -10.65 -36.29
N SER A 354 -29.27 -9.83 -36.00
CA SER A 354 -30.48 -10.22 -35.30
C SER A 354 -31.63 -9.30 -35.69
N ASN A 355 -32.83 -9.87 -35.86
CA ASN A 355 -34.05 -9.09 -35.99
C ASN A 355 -34.28 -8.28 -34.71
N THR A 356 -34.95 -7.13 -34.79
CA THR A 356 -35.32 -6.35 -33.61
C THR A 356 -36.75 -5.84 -33.76
N GLY A 357 -37.53 -5.92 -32.68
CA GLY A 357 -38.90 -5.39 -32.64
C GLY A 357 -38.95 -3.96 -32.10
N SER A 358 -40.15 -3.36 -32.13
CA SER A 358 -40.43 -2.10 -31.45
C SER A 358 -40.59 -2.28 -29.93
N GLU A 359 -41.19 -3.39 -29.50
CA GLU A 359 -41.45 -3.69 -28.08
C GLU A 359 -40.28 -4.37 -27.38
N VAL A 360 -39.59 -5.27 -28.07
CA VAL A 360 -38.39 -5.95 -27.56
C VAL A 360 -37.21 -5.62 -28.45
N LYS A 361 -36.31 -4.80 -27.90
CA LYS A 361 -35.03 -4.44 -28.50
C LYS A 361 -34.01 -5.51 -28.14
N ASN A 362 -33.08 -5.82 -29.04
CA ASN A 362 -32.03 -6.77 -28.72
C ASN A 362 -30.74 -6.51 -29.51
N VAL A 363 -29.67 -7.13 -29.04
CA VAL A 363 -28.42 -7.30 -29.77
C VAL A 363 -27.87 -8.69 -29.49
N ALA A 364 -27.27 -9.30 -30.52
CA ALA A 364 -26.69 -10.63 -30.43
C ALA A 364 -25.19 -10.60 -30.73
N PHE A 365 -24.43 -11.44 -30.04
CA PHE A 365 -22.99 -11.59 -30.18
C PHE A 365 -22.60 -13.06 -30.31
N ARG A 366 -21.43 -13.31 -30.90
CA ARG A 366 -20.73 -14.58 -30.88
C ARG A 366 -19.36 -14.36 -30.25
N ASN A 367 -19.13 -14.98 -29.10
CA ASN A 367 -17.84 -14.98 -28.42
C ASN A 367 -16.80 -15.82 -29.19
N PRO A 368 -15.49 -15.64 -28.92
CA PRO A 368 -14.42 -16.44 -29.52
C PRO A 368 -14.54 -17.94 -29.25
N ASP A 369 -15.07 -18.32 -28.09
CA ASP A 369 -15.38 -19.72 -27.71
C ASP A 369 -16.53 -20.34 -28.53
N GLY A 370 -17.18 -19.55 -29.41
CA GLY A 370 -18.31 -19.97 -30.24
C GLY A 370 -19.68 -19.83 -29.55
N SER A 371 -19.73 -19.49 -28.26
CA SER A 371 -20.97 -19.22 -27.55
C SER A 371 -21.67 -17.99 -28.11
N LYS A 372 -23.00 -18.00 -28.08
CA LYS A 372 -23.84 -16.89 -28.55
C LYS A 372 -24.45 -16.20 -27.35
N VAL A 373 -24.45 -14.88 -27.39
CA VAL A 373 -25.03 -14.04 -26.34
C VAL A 373 -26.14 -13.21 -26.95
N VAL A 374 -27.29 -13.15 -26.32
CA VAL A 374 -28.38 -12.25 -26.70
C VAL A 374 -28.74 -11.40 -25.49
N VAL A 375 -28.61 -10.09 -25.62
CA VAL A 375 -29.16 -9.11 -24.68
C VAL A 375 -30.50 -8.66 -25.24
N ALA A 376 -31.58 -8.90 -24.52
CA ALA A 376 -32.93 -8.55 -24.92
C ALA A 376 -33.60 -7.68 -23.85
N TYR A 377 -34.14 -6.55 -24.27
CA TYR A 377 -34.79 -5.57 -23.40
C TYR A 377 -36.23 -5.35 -23.84
N ASN A 378 -37.16 -5.56 -22.90
CA ASN A 378 -38.59 -5.33 -23.11
C ASN A 378 -38.95 -3.93 -22.59
N SER A 379 -39.22 -3.02 -23.52
CA SER A 379 -39.54 -1.62 -23.21
C SER A 379 -41.00 -1.41 -22.81
N SER A 380 -41.86 -2.42 -23.02
CA SER A 380 -43.28 -2.36 -22.67
C SER A 380 -43.50 -2.60 -21.17
N SER A 381 -44.66 -2.20 -20.66
CA SER A 381 -45.05 -2.43 -19.26
C SER A 381 -45.51 -3.86 -18.98
N SER A 382 -45.86 -4.63 -20.03
CA SER A 382 -46.33 -6.01 -19.90
C SER A 382 -45.23 -7.02 -20.28
N SER A 383 -45.33 -8.22 -19.71
CA SER A 383 -44.45 -9.32 -20.09
C SER A 383 -44.64 -9.72 -21.56
N LYS A 384 -43.55 -10.05 -22.24
CA LYS A 384 -43.56 -10.47 -23.65
C LYS A 384 -42.95 -11.85 -23.80
N ASN A 385 -43.63 -12.72 -24.55
CA ASN A 385 -43.09 -14.01 -24.96
C ASN A 385 -42.24 -13.81 -26.21
N VAL A 386 -40.96 -14.18 -26.13
CA VAL A 386 -39.97 -14.00 -27.18
C VAL A 386 -39.41 -15.37 -27.54
N LYS A 387 -39.44 -15.72 -28.82
CA LYS A 387 -38.74 -16.89 -29.34
C LYS A 387 -37.35 -16.48 -29.80
N ILE A 388 -36.31 -16.98 -29.14
CA ILE A 388 -34.92 -16.81 -29.56
C ILE A 388 -34.57 -18.02 -30.43
N GLN A 389 -34.18 -17.78 -31.68
CA GLN A 389 -33.89 -18.82 -32.67
C GLN A 389 -32.58 -18.54 -33.41
N TRP A 390 -31.75 -19.56 -33.56
CA TRP A 390 -30.55 -19.53 -34.40
C TRP A 390 -30.40 -20.87 -35.13
N GLY A 391 -30.30 -20.83 -36.45
CA GLY A 391 -30.36 -22.06 -37.27
C GLY A 391 -31.63 -22.88 -36.96
N SER A 392 -31.45 -24.16 -36.63
CA SER A 392 -32.51 -25.08 -36.24
C SER A 392 -32.83 -25.10 -34.73
N GLN A 393 -32.04 -24.40 -33.90
CA GLN A 393 -32.22 -24.36 -32.45
C GLN A 393 -33.09 -23.16 -32.06
N SER A 394 -33.98 -23.34 -31.07
CA SER A 394 -34.76 -22.24 -30.52
C SER A 394 -35.26 -22.53 -29.12
N PHE A 395 -35.60 -21.47 -28.39
CA PHE A 395 -36.32 -21.53 -27.13
C PHE A 395 -37.27 -20.35 -27.00
N VAL A 396 -38.29 -20.49 -26.17
CA VAL A 396 -39.24 -19.42 -25.86
C VAL A 396 -39.02 -18.97 -24.42
N VAL A 397 -38.94 -17.66 -24.22
CA VAL A 397 -38.75 -17.02 -22.92
C VAL A 397 -39.78 -15.92 -22.73
N THR A 398 -40.23 -15.76 -21.49
CA THR A 398 -41.03 -14.61 -21.08
C THR A 398 -40.09 -13.56 -20.50
N ILE A 399 -40.01 -12.39 -21.14
CA ILE A 399 -39.27 -11.23 -20.65
C ILE A 399 -40.26 -10.30 -19.94
N PRO A 400 -40.13 -10.08 -18.62
CA PRO A 400 -40.99 -9.14 -17.87
C PRO A 400 -41.01 -7.74 -18.48
N GLY A 401 -42.09 -7.00 -18.26
CA GLY A 401 -42.14 -5.58 -18.65
C GLY A 401 -41.04 -4.79 -17.95
N LYS A 402 -40.49 -3.78 -18.64
CA LYS A 402 -39.43 -2.89 -18.11
C LYS A 402 -38.20 -3.65 -17.57
N SER A 403 -37.79 -4.70 -18.26
CA SER A 403 -36.65 -5.54 -17.84
C SER A 403 -35.75 -5.92 -19.00
N ALA A 404 -34.48 -6.19 -18.69
CA ALA A 404 -33.51 -6.78 -19.60
C ALA A 404 -33.17 -8.20 -19.16
N MET A 405 -32.92 -9.07 -20.14
CA MET A 405 -32.50 -10.45 -19.94
C MET A 405 -31.32 -10.73 -20.85
N THR A 406 -30.26 -11.35 -20.31
CA THR A 406 -29.12 -11.80 -21.10
C THR A 406 -29.07 -13.32 -21.11
N TYR A 407 -28.98 -13.89 -22.31
CA TYR A 407 -28.92 -15.34 -22.53
C TYR A 407 -27.57 -15.69 -23.14
N LYS A 408 -26.83 -16.61 -22.52
CA LYS A 408 -25.61 -17.20 -23.08
C LYS A 408 -25.89 -18.64 -23.49
N CYS A 409 -25.79 -18.91 -24.79
CA CYS A 409 -25.93 -20.24 -25.38
C CYS A 409 -24.53 -20.80 -25.66
N PRO A 410 -24.09 -21.88 -25.01
CA PRO A 410 -22.78 -22.49 -25.27
C PRO A 410 -22.58 -22.90 -26.74
N ALA A 411 -21.32 -23.03 -27.17
CA ALA A 411 -21.01 -23.64 -28.46
C ALA A 411 -21.50 -25.11 -28.47
N GLN A 412 -21.85 -25.64 -29.65
CA GLN A 412 -22.27 -27.03 -29.79
C GLN A 412 -21.03 -27.93 -29.73
N GLU A 413 -20.88 -28.70 -28.65
CA GLU A 413 -19.89 -29.78 -28.56
C GLU A 413 -20.49 -31.06 -29.16
N ALA A 414 -19.74 -31.75 -30.02
CA ALA A 414 -20.20 -33.00 -30.62
C ALA A 414 -20.49 -34.03 -29.52
N GLY A 415 -21.75 -34.48 -29.43
CA GLY A 415 -22.18 -35.51 -28.48
C GLY A 415 -22.65 -35.03 -27.10
N LYS A 416 -22.66 -33.72 -26.81
CA LYS A 416 -23.21 -33.17 -25.55
C LYS A 416 -24.48 -32.33 -25.80
N GLN A 417 -25.49 -32.47 -24.94
CA GLN A 417 -26.63 -31.54 -24.93
C GLN A 417 -26.22 -30.26 -24.19
N ASN A 418 -26.33 -29.11 -24.87
CA ASN A 418 -25.97 -27.82 -24.31
C ASN A 418 -26.96 -27.40 -23.21
N THR A 419 -26.51 -27.32 -21.96
CA THR A 419 -27.28 -26.69 -20.88
C THR A 419 -27.21 -25.17 -21.02
N MET A 420 -28.37 -24.54 -21.23
CA MET A 420 -28.45 -23.08 -21.27
C MET A 420 -28.43 -22.49 -19.86
N GLN A 421 -27.67 -21.43 -19.66
CA GLN A 421 -27.69 -20.66 -18.41
C GLN A 421 -28.52 -19.38 -18.61
N ARG A 422 -29.55 -19.21 -17.78
CA ARG A 422 -30.41 -18.01 -17.72
C ARG A 422 -30.01 -17.18 -16.50
N TYR A 423 -29.75 -15.89 -16.70
CA TYR A 423 -29.48 -14.95 -15.61
C TYR A 423 -30.50 -13.80 -15.66
N VAL A 424 -31.17 -13.56 -14.53
CA VAL A 424 -32.10 -12.45 -14.33
C VAL A 424 -31.43 -11.45 -13.39
N PHE A 425 -31.30 -10.20 -13.83
CA PHE A 425 -30.88 -9.09 -12.98
C PHE A 425 -32.10 -8.15 -12.82
N ASP A 426 -32.50 -7.84 -11.58
CA ASP A 426 -33.49 -6.79 -11.29
C ASP A 426 -32.74 -5.48 -10.95
N PRO A 427 -32.58 -4.56 -11.92
CA PRO A 427 -31.86 -3.31 -11.74
C PRO A 427 -32.65 -2.27 -10.92
N LEU A 428 -33.93 -2.52 -10.58
CA LEU A 428 -34.79 -1.59 -9.86
C LEU A 428 -34.84 -1.87 -8.34
N ASN A 429 -34.33 -3.02 -7.87
CA ASN A 429 -34.22 -3.36 -6.45
C ASN A 429 -32.90 -4.11 -6.13
N PRO A 430 -31.73 -3.44 -6.17
CA PRO A 430 -30.43 -4.08 -5.94
C PRO A 430 -30.25 -4.69 -4.53
N GLU A 431 -31.05 -4.28 -3.54
CA GLU A 431 -30.98 -4.79 -2.16
C GLU A 431 -32.03 -5.84 -1.80
N LYS A 432 -33.04 -6.08 -2.65
CA LYS A 432 -33.95 -7.21 -2.44
C LYS A 432 -33.39 -8.40 -3.20
N SER A 433 -32.84 -9.36 -2.46
CA SER A 433 -32.73 -10.73 -2.96
C SER A 433 -34.14 -11.25 -3.23
N THR A 434 -34.65 -11.05 -4.45
CA THR A 434 -35.67 -11.96 -4.96
C THR A 434 -34.91 -13.25 -5.31
N THR A 435 -34.92 -14.16 -4.34
CA THR A 435 -34.52 -15.55 -4.54
C THR A 435 -35.28 -16.13 -5.73
N GLU A 436 -34.76 -17.21 -6.31
CA GLU A 436 -35.40 -18.06 -7.35
C GLU A 436 -36.93 -18.25 -7.21
N ALA A 437 -37.48 -18.08 -6.01
CA ALA A 437 -38.91 -18.12 -5.70
C ALA A 437 -39.80 -17.14 -6.49
N ALA A 438 -39.29 -15.97 -6.93
CA ALA A 438 -40.11 -14.99 -7.68
C ALA A 438 -40.25 -15.31 -9.18
N PHE A 439 -39.40 -16.20 -9.70
CA PHE A 439 -39.49 -16.71 -11.07
C PHE A 439 -39.25 -18.21 -11.05
N PRO A 440 -40.22 -19.00 -10.55
CA PRO A 440 -40.04 -20.44 -10.45
C PRO A 440 -39.63 -20.98 -11.81
N ASN A 441 -38.53 -21.72 -11.79
CA ASN A 441 -38.03 -22.54 -12.87
C ASN A 441 -39.09 -23.61 -13.22
N ARG A 442 -40.15 -23.20 -13.91
CA ARG A 442 -41.11 -24.10 -14.55
C ARG A 442 -40.78 -24.15 -16.03
N GLY A 443 -39.70 -24.87 -16.35
CA GLY A 443 -39.40 -25.26 -17.72
C GLY A 443 -37.92 -25.17 -18.06
N ASN A 444 -37.15 -26.17 -17.62
CA ASN A 444 -36.32 -27.03 -18.47
C ASN A 444 -35.07 -27.55 -17.73
N ASN A 445 -35.28 -28.26 -16.61
CA ASN A 445 -34.32 -29.27 -16.17
C ASN A 445 -34.94 -30.65 -16.40
N TRP A 446 -34.85 -31.15 -17.63
CA TRP A 446 -35.10 -32.56 -17.92
C TRP A 446 -33.76 -33.30 -17.89
N ASP A 447 -33.35 -33.72 -16.70
CA ASP A 447 -32.48 -34.89 -16.57
C ASP A 447 -33.34 -36.05 -16.06
N THR A 448 -33.67 -36.99 -16.95
CA THR A 448 -34.51 -38.16 -16.65
C THR A 448 -33.70 -39.34 -16.08
N ARG A 449 -32.45 -39.14 -15.64
CA ARG A 449 -31.61 -40.26 -15.19
C ARG A 449 -31.93 -40.81 -13.81
N ASN A 450 -32.58 -40.04 -12.90
CA ASN A 450 -32.73 -40.49 -11.50
C ASN A 450 -34.12 -40.30 -10.89
N ASN A 451 -35.19 -40.53 -11.65
CA ASN A 451 -36.56 -40.72 -11.12
C ASN A 451 -37.08 -39.66 -10.11
N GLY A 452 -36.54 -38.43 -10.14
CA GLY A 452 -36.94 -37.35 -9.25
C GLY A 452 -36.26 -37.31 -7.87
N LYS A 453 -35.07 -37.91 -7.68
CA LYS A 453 -34.25 -37.70 -6.48
C LYS A 453 -33.17 -36.62 -6.71
N ASP A 454 -32.99 -35.74 -5.73
CA ASP A 454 -31.90 -34.74 -5.72
C ASP A 454 -30.53 -35.45 -5.61
N PHE A 455 -29.53 -34.96 -6.34
CA PHE A 455 -28.15 -35.46 -6.23
C PHE A 455 -27.54 -35.09 -4.86
N GLU A 456 -26.84 -36.03 -4.22
CA GLU A 456 -26.13 -35.78 -2.96
C GLU A 456 -24.75 -35.18 -3.21
N LYS A 457 -24.24 -34.34 -2.29
CA LYS A 457 -22.88 -33.79 -2.37
C LYS A 457 -21.86 -34.78 -1.81
N VAL A 458 -20.67 -34.84 -2.43
CA VAL A 458 -19.50 -35.47 -1.80
C VAL A 458 -19.26 -34.82 -0.44
N LYS A 459 -19.03 -35.61 0.61
CA LYS A 459 -18.72 -35.10 1.95
C LYS A 459 -17.36 -35.62 2.37
N ALA A 460 -16.44 -34.71 2.66
CA ALA A 460 -15.13 -35.04 3.20
C ALA A 460 -14.76 -34.10 4.35
N ALA A 461 -13.91 -34.58 5.26
CA ALA A 461 -13.36 -33.81 6.36
C ALA A 461 -11.84 -33.91 6.35
N LEU A 462 -11.17 -32.87 6.84
CA LEU A 462 -9.72 -32.86 7.00
C LEU A 462 -9.28 -33.88 8.04
N ASP A 463 -8.20 -34.57 7.75
CA ASP A 463 -7.43 -35.21 8.81
C ASP A 463 -6.88 -34.15 9.78
N ALA A 464 -6.83 -34.47 11.08
CA ALA A 464 -6.40 -33.53 12.11
C ALA A 464 -4.99 -32.97 11.84
N SER A 465 -4.10 -33.79 11.27
CA SER A 465 -2.73 -33.41 10.89
C SER A 465 -2.67 -32.43 9.70
N SER A 466 -3.74 -32.38 8.90
CA SER A 466 -3.83 -31.55 7.67
C SER A 466 -4.58 -30.24 7.87
N SER A 467 -5.09 -29.97 9.09
CA SER A 467 -5.84 -28.75 9.40
C SER A 467 -4.99 -27.47 9.29
N ASN A 468 -3.68 -27.57 9.50
CA ASN A 468 -2.71 -26.50 9.35
C ASN A 468 -1.49 -27.01 8.56
N ILE A 469 -1.30 -26.47 7.36
CA ILE A 469 -0.08 -26.69 6.56
C ILE A 469 0.84 -25.47 6.70
N ARG A 470 2.15 -25.63 6.52
CA ARG A 470 3.14 -24.58 6.81
C ARG A 470 4.11 -24.41 5.65
N MET A 471 4.41 -23.16 5.32
CA MET A 471 5.47 -22.83 4.38
C MET A 471 6.83 -23.32 4.92
N GLU A 472 7.63 -23.95 4.08
CA GLU A 472 8.98 -24.47 4.42
C GLU A 472 10.07 -23.40 4.29
N SER A 473 9.80 -22.31 3.58
CA SER A 473 10.61 -21.08 3.53
C SER A 473 9.68 -19.89 3.28
N ALA A 474 10.21 -18.67 3.24
CA ALA A 474 9.39 -17.48 2.97
C ALA A 474 8.52 -17.63 1.69
N LYS A 475 8.96 -18.45 0.73
CA LYS A 475 8.24 -18.71 -0.53
C LYS A 475 7.93 -20.19 -0.81
N GLY A 476 8.65 -21.13 -0.22
CA GLY A 476 8.51 -22.56 -0.51
C GLY A 476 7.39 -23.23 0.28
N LEU A 477 6.67 -24.16 -0.37
CA LEU A 477 5.73 -25.08 0.27
C LEU A 477 5.98 -26.49 -0.26
N ASN A 478 6.08 -27.47 0.63
CA ASN A 478 6.10 -28.89 0.30
C ASN A 478 5.30 -29.64 1.35
N THR A 479 4.10 -30.09 1.01
CA THR A 479 3.15 -30.62 1.99
C THR A 479 2.10 -31.54 1.36
N THR A 480 1.36 -32.24 2.22
CA THR A 480 0.23 -33.10 1.83
C THR A 480 -0.99 -32.76 2.66
N ILE A 481 -2.16 -32.68 2.02
CA ILE A 481 -3.47 -32.53 2.66
C ILE A 481 -4.22 -33.85 2.52
N GLN A 482 -4.57 -34.49 3.63
CA GLN A 482 -5.38 -35.70 3.63
C GLN A 482 -6.84 -35.40 3.98
N LEU A 483 -7.76 -35.91 3.16
CA LEU A 483 -9.20 -35.81 3.32
C LEU A 483 -9.81 -37.20 3.55
N ASN A 484 -10.67 -37.32 4.56
CA ASN A 484 -11.45 -38.51 4.86
C ASN A 484 -12.89 -38.34 4.36
N LEU A 485 -13.34 -39.18 3.43
CA LEU A 485 -14.70 -39.11 2.86
C LEU A 485 -15.71 -39.81 3.77
N SER A 486 -16.81 -39.10 4.05
CA SER A 486 -17.98 -39.61 4.78
C SER A 486 -19.18 -39.86 3.84
N ALA A 487 -19.15 -39.34 2.61
CA ALA A 487 -20.10 -39.64 1.55
C ALA A 487 -19.39 -39.55 0.18
N GLY A 488 -19.55 -40.59 -0.64
CA GLY A 488 -18.79 -40.84 -1.87
C GLY A 488 -17.60 -41.79 -1.65
N VAL A 489 -17.28 -42.62 -2.65
CA VAL A 489 -16.14 -43.56 -2.63
C VAL A 489 -15.06 -43.05 -3.58
N PRO A 490 -13.83 -42.74 -3.15
CA PRO A 490 -12.79 -42.19 -4.02
C PRO A 490 -12.48 -43.06 -5.24
N VAL A 491 -12.19 -42.44 -6.38
CA VAL A 491 -11.56 -43.14 -7.51
C VAL A 491 -10.14 -43.56 -7.07
N ASP A 492 -9.78 -44.82 -7.31
CA ASP A 492 -8.46 -45.33 -6.92
C ASP A 492 -7.36 -44.81 -7.86
N GLY A 493 -6.27 -44.32 -7.26
CA GLY A 493 -5.08 -43.84 -7.96
C GLY A 493 -5.09 -42.33 -8.20
N VAL A 494 -4.22 -41.88 -9.12
CA VAL A 494 -4.06 -40.46 -9.45
C VAL A 494 -5.35 -39.92 -10.06
N LEU A 495 -5.88 -38.86 -9.46
CA LEU A 495 -7.10 -38.20 -9.92
C LEU A 495 -6.80 -37.23 -11.08
N ASP A 496 -7.78 -37.07 -11.96
CA ASP A 496 -7.74 -36.05 -13.01
C ASP A 496 -7.68 -34.65 -12.36
N PRO A 497 -6.90 -33.69 -12.88
CA PRO A 497 -6.91 -32.31 -12.41
C PRO A 497 -8.30 -31.65 -12.36
N GLU A 498 -9.26 -32.11 -13.17
CA GLU A 498 -10.65 -31.62 -13.13
C GLU A 498 -11.46 -32.22 -11.95
N ALA A 499 -10.96 -33.26 -11.29
CA ALA A 499 -11.63 -33.93 -10.17
C ALA A 499 -11.52 -33.15 -8.85
N TYR A 500 -10.64 -32.15 -8.75
CA TYR A 500 -10.46 -31.34 -7.54
C TYR A 500 -10.12 -29.89 -7.88
N SER A 501 -10.45 -28.98 -6.96
CA SER A 501 -10.04 -27.58 -7.05
C SER A 501 -9.35 -27.16 -5.76
N LEU A 502 -8.19 -26.54 -5.91
CA LEU A 502 -7.50 -25.82 -4.85
C LEU A 502 -7.51 -24.33 -5.15
N THR A 503 -8.02 -23.52 -4.22
CA THR A 503 -7.96 -22.05 -4.30
C THR A 503 -7.37 -21.48 -3.02
N GLY A 504 -6.83 -20.26 -3.06
CA GLY A 504 -6.26 -19.61 -1.87
C GLY A 504 -4.81 -19.99 -1.56
N LEU A 505 -4.15 -20.80 -2.40
CA LEU A 505 -2.68 -20.81 -2.44
C LEU A 505 -2.19 -19.42 -2.90
N PRO A 506 -1.07 -18.91 -2.33
CA PRO A 506 -0.43 -17.69 -2.80
C PRO A 506 -0.09 -17.81 -4.30
N GLU A 507 -0.05 -16.72 -5.04
CA GLU A 507 0.42 -16.76 -6.43
C GLU A 507 1.84 -17.35 -6.46
N GLY A 508 2.09 -18.31 -7.35
CA GLY A 508 3.30 -19.12 -7.34
C GLY A 508 3.32 -20.20 -8.40
N ASP A 509 4.49 -20.81 -8.57
CA ASP A 509 4.66 -22.01 -9.36
C ASP A 509 4.43 -23.22 -8.44
N TRP A 510 3.26 -23.85 -8.57
CA TRP A 510 2.83 -24.96 -7.73
C TRP A 510 2.55 -26.21 -8.56
N SER A 511 3.14 -27.32 -8.14
CA SER A 511 2.78 -28.66 -8.58
C SER A 511 1.77 -29.26 -7.59
N ILE A 512 0.59 -29.62 -8.08
CA ILE A 512 -0.52 -30.15 -7.27
C ILE A 512 -1.01 -31.46 -7.89
N GLN A 513 -1.03 -32.53 -7.09
CA GLN A 513 -1.53 -33.84 -7.50
C GLN A 513 -2.43 -34.42 -6.41
N ALA A 514 -3.59 -34.96 -6.78
CA ALA A 514 -4.45 -35.70 -5.86
C ALA A 514 -4.45 -37.20 -6.18
N GLU A 515 -4.46 -38.03 -5.15
CA GLU A 515 -4.56 -39.49 -5.25
C GLU A 515 -5.69 -39.98 -4.34
N GLY A 516 -6.63 -40.73 -4.91
CA GLY A 516 -7.73 -41.34 -4.17
C GLY A 516 -7.44 -42.79 -3.80
N ARG A 517 -7.95 -43.21 -2.64
CA ARG A 517 -7.88 -44.59 -2.17
C ARG A 517 -9.21 -45.02 -1.56
N SER A 518 -9.89 -45.91 -2.25
CA SER A 518 -11.20 -46.45 -1.87
C SER A 518 -11.14 -47.37 -0.65
N SER A 519 -10.04 -48.10 -0.44
CA SER A 519 -9.87 -49.01 0.71
C SER A 519 -9.96 -48.29 2.06
N ASP A 520 -9.51 -47.03 2.08
CA ASP A 520 -9.40 -46.22 3.30
C ASP A 520 -10.36 -45.01 3.25
N ASN A 521 -11.16 -44.88 2.18
CA ASN A 521 -12.00 -43.71 1.87
C ASN A 521 -11.26 -42.36 2.02
N THR A 522 -10.05 -42.29 1.48
CA THR A 522 -9.20 -41.09 1.56
C THR A 522 -8.87 -40.50 0.20
N ILE A 523 -8.68 -39.18 0.17
CA ILE A 523 -8.03 -38.47 -0.93
C ILE A 523 -6.86 -37.69 -0.34
N THR A 524 -5.67 -37.88 -0.90
CA THR A 524 -4.45 -37.17 -0.50
C THR A 524 -4.04 -36.21 -1.60
N ILE A 525 -3.88 -34.93 -1.26
CA ILE A 525 -3.45 -33.88 -2.17
C ILE A 525 -2.02 -33.47 -1.81
N SER A 526 -1.08 -33.72 -2.73
CA SER A 526 0.31 -33.30 -2.60
C SER A 526 0.52 -31.94 -3.26
N ILE A 527 1.17 -31.02 -2.55
CA ILE A 527 1.46 -29.66 -3.01
C ILE A 527 2.95 -29.41 -2.84
N SER A 528 3.62 -29.01 -3.91
CA SER A 528 5.03 -28.60 -3.88
C SER A 528 5.27 -27.39 -4.78
N GLY A 529 6.18 -26.50 -4.41
CA GLY A 529 6.56 -25.37 -5.27
C GLY A 529 6.94 -24.11 -4.50
N THR A 530 6.86 -22.97 -5.17
CA THR A 530 7.25 -21.67 -4.61
C THR A 530 6.27 -20.56 -4.97
N SER A 531 5.91 -19.73 -4.00
CA SER A 531 5.15 -18.50 -4.24
C SER A 531 6.00 -17.42 -4.93
N ALA A 532 5.36 -16.59 -5.74
CA ALA A 532 5.96 -15.44 -6.41
C ALA A 532 6.48 -14.42 -5.37
N SER A 533 5.72 -14.20 -4.30
CA SER A 533 6.03 -13.29 -3.20
C SER A 533 6.09 -14.01 -1.85
N ALA A 534 6.83 -13.47 -0.89
CA ALA A 534 6.92 -14.06 0.44
C ALA A 534 5.54 -14.12 1.11
N VAL A 535 5.22 -15.25 1.72
CA VAL A 535 3.96 -15.46 2.46
C VAL A 535 4.12 -14.89 3.86
N MET A 536 3.57 -13.69 4.08
CA MET A 536 3.80 -12.91 5.30
C MET A 536 2.71 -13.08 6.36
N ASP A 537 1.54 -13.60 5.97
CA ASP A 537 0.36 -13.81 6.79
C ASP A 537 -0.16 -15.24 6.61
N THR A 538 -0.90 -15.75 7.60
CA THR A 538 -1.62 -17.02 7.45
C THR A 538 -2.68 -16.88 6.36
N ALA A 539 -2.68 -17.79 5.39
CA ALA A 539 -3.67 -17.86 4.32
C ALA A 539 -4.65 -19.01 4.55
N VAL A 540 -5.76 -19.03 3.80
CA VAL A 540 -6.72 -20.15 3.80
C VAL A 540 -6.75 -20.78 2.43
N VAL A 541 -6.27 -22.01 2.33
CA VAL A 541 -6.37 -22.86 1.14
C VAL A 541 -7.72 -23.58 1.19
N ARG A 542 -8.53 -23.44 0.15
CA ARG A 542 -9.84 -24.09 0.03
C ARG A 542 -9.75 -25.24 -0.95
N VAL A 543 -10.16 -26.42 -0.49
CA VAL A 543 -10.21 -27.64 -1.29
C VAL A 543 -11.67 -27.97 -1.61
N THR A 544 -11.98 -28.21 -2.87
CA THR A 544 -13.28 -28.70 -3.33
C THR A 544 -13.09 -29.98 -4.14
N LEU A 545 -13.78 -31.06 -3.77
CA LEU A 545 -13.80 -32.30 -4.53
C LEU A 545 -14.96 -32.26 -5.52
N MET A 546 -14.69 -32.54 -6.79
CA MET A 546 -15.73 -32.62 -7.83
C MET A 546 -16.33 -34.02 -7.88
N ALA A 547 -17.41 -34.19 -8.65
CA ALA A 547 -18.08 -35.49 -8.83
C ALA A 547 -17.12 -36.58 -9.35
N ASP A 548 -16.16 -36.19 -10.21
CA ASP A 548 -15.20 -37.12 -10.80
C ASP A 548 -14.10 -37.59 -9.82
N ALA A 549 -14.06 -37.06 -8.59
CA ALA A 549 -13.18 -37.57 -7.54
C ALA A 549 -13.66 -38.90 -6.93
N VAL A 550 -14.90 -39.32 -7.22
CA VAL A 550 -15.54 -40.53 -6.67
C VAL A 550 -16.05 -41.47 -7.77
N GLN A 551 -16.17 -42.76 -7.46
CA GLN A 551 -16.39 -43.84 -8.45
C GLN A 551 -17.77 -43.79 -9.14
N ASP A 552 -18.77 -43.18 -8.49
CA ASP A 552 -20.11 -42.98 -9.04
C ASP A 552 -20.26 -41.53 -9.50
N ARG A 553 -20.77 -41.27 -10.71
CA ARG A 553 -20.90 -39.88 -11.24
C ARG A 553 -22.20 -39.18 -10.84
N ASP A 554 -22.94 -39.76 -9.89
CA ASP A 554 -24.21 -39.25 -9.38
C ASP A 554 -24.04 -38.35 -8.14
N TRP A 555 -22.86 -37.74 -7.97
CA TRP A 555 -22.56 -36.82 -6.87
C TRP A 555 -22.43 -35.38 -7.34
N LEU A 556 -22.82 -34.44 -6.50
CA LEU A 556 -22.46 -33.02 -6.62
C LEU A 556 -21.10 -32.77 -5.95
N ALA A 557 -20.43 -31.70 -6.38
CA ALA A 557 -19.18 -31.26 -5.75
C ALA A 557 -19.34 -31.02 -4.24
N SER A 558 -18.27 -31.25 -3.48
CA SER A 558 -18.25 -31.04 -2.04
C SER A 558 -18.41 -29.56 -1.67
N GLU A 559 -18.77 -29.29 -0.42
CA GLU A 559 -18.50 -27.97 0.16
C GLU A 559 -17.00 -27.68 0.16
N ALA A 560 -16.63 -26.39 0.21
CA ALA A 560 -15.24 -25.99 0.33
C ALA A 560 -14.68 -26.34 1.71
N ILE A 561 -13.58 -27.09 1.72
CA ILE A 561 -12.88 -27.54 2.93
C ILE A 561 -11.69 -26.60 3.15
N ASN A 562 -11.70 -25.87 4.26
CA ASN A 562 -10.71 -24.83 4.55
C ASN A 562 -9.50 -25.41 5.30
N VAL A 563 -8.31 -25.16 4.78
CA VAL A 563 -7.01 -25.50 5.38
C VAL A 563 -6.25 -24.21 5.66
N SER A 564 -5.70 -24.07 6.88
CA SER A 564 -4.85 -22.93 7.19
C SER A 564 -3.45 -23.14 6.63
N LEU A 565 -2.96 -22.21 5.81
CA LEU A 565 -1.58 -22.13 5.37
C LEU A 565 -0.81 -21.14 6.24
N LEU A 566 -0.02 -21.66 7.16
CA LEU A 566 0.82 -20.89 8.07
C LEU A 566 2.05 -20.36 7.33
N ARG A 567 2.39 -19.08 7.59
CA ARG A 567 3.64 -18.46 7.11
C ARG A 567 4.88 -19.24 7.57
N TYR A 568 6.00 -18.99 6.90
CA TYR A 568 7.27 -19.52 7.36
C TYR A 568 7.60 -18.97 8.75
N SER A 569 7.89 -19.88 9.67
CA SER A 569 8.58 -19.55 10.91
C SER A 569 9.48 -20.74 11.23
N GLN A 570 10.79 -20.53 11.14
CA GLN A 570 11.74 -21.53 11.62
C GLN A 570 11.61 -21.61 13.14
N LEU A 571 11.35 -22.80 13.69
CA LEU A 571 11.49 -23.00 15.13
C LEU A 571 12.99 -22.99 15.45
N VAL A 572 13.51 -21.85 15.90
CA VAL A 572 14.91 -21.70 16.33
C VAL A 572 15.15 -22.43 17.68
N LEU A 573 14.09 -22.73 18.42
CA LEU A 573 14.14 -23.17 19.82
C LEU A 573 14.63 -24.62 20.04
N THR A 574 14.73 -25.45 18.99
CA THR A 574 15.16 -26.86 19.12
C THR A 574 16.61 -27.12 18.71
N ASP A 575 17.39 -26.09 18.33
CA ASP A 575 18.79 -26.24 17.92
C ASP A 575 19.75 -25.97 19.08
N GLU A 576 20.30 -27.02 19.68
CA GLU A 576 21.32 -26.93 20.74
C GLU A 576 22.58 -26.17 20.28
N SER A 577 22.93 -26.24 18.99
CA SER A 577 24.07 -25.50 18.43
C SER A 577 23.86 -24.00 18.50
N ARG A 578 22.62 -23.55 18.34
CA ARG A 578 22.27 -22.14 18.43
C ARG A 578 22.33 -21.64 19.87
N LYS A 579 21.86 -22.43 20.83
CA LYS A 579 21.95 -22.08 22.26
C LYS A 579 23.40 -21.85 22.68
N MET A 580 24.30 -22.77 22.33
CA MET A 580 25.73 -22.63 22.61
C MET A 580 26.32 -21.33 22.00
N LYS A 581 26.00 -21.02 20.74
CA LYS A 581 26.47 -19.77 20.10
C LYS A 581 25.97 -18.50 20.81
N VAL A 582 24.73 -18.50 21.27
CA VAL A 582 24.16 -17.37 22.03
C VAL A 582 24.92 -17.17 23.34
N GLU A 583 25.14 -18.26 24.09
CA GLU A 583 25.89 -18.23 25.34
C GLU A 583 27.34 -17.75 25.13
N GLU A 584 28.04 -18.31 24.14
CA GLU A 584 29.42 -17.91 23.79
C GLU A 584 29.51 -16.43 23.42
N SER A 585 28.56 -15.91 22.64
CA SER A 585 28.53 -14.50 22.22
C SER A 585 28.30 -13.57 23.40
N ILE A 586 27.35 -13.91 24.29
CA ILE A 586 27.10 -13.13 25.52
C ILE A 586 28.34 -13.13 26.41
N ILE A 587 29.03 -14.26 26.57
CA ILE A 587 30.26 -14.32 27.37
C ILE A 587 31.37 -13.46 26.74
N ALA A 588 31.53 -13.52 25.40
CA ALA A 588 32.53 -12.76 24.66
C ALA A 588 32.30 -11.24 24.77
N ASP A 589 31.06 -10.77 24.65
CA ASP A 589 30.71 -9.34 24.78
C ASP A 589 30.99 -8.76 26.18
N ASN A 590 31.14 -9.62 27.18
CA ASN A 590 31.21 -9.25 28.59
C ASN A 590 32.56 -9.58 29.24
N THR A 591 33.62 -9.81 28.45
CA THR A 591 34.97 -10.07 28.98
C THR A 591 35.60 -8.85 29.66
N GLY A 592 35.04 -7.66 29.47
CA GLY A 592 35.54 -6.39 30.02
C GLY A 592 35.52 -6.31 31.55
N PHE A 593 34.76 -7.18 32.23
CA PHE A 593 34.67 -7.24 33.69
C PHE A 593 34.64 -8.69 34.20
N ASN A 594 35.12 -8.89 35.43
CA ASN A 594 35.23 -10.23 36.04
C ASN A 594 34.63 -10.35 37.44
N ASP A 595 33.98 -9.30 37.95
CA ASP A 595 33.33 -9.34 39.25
C ASP A 595 32.17 -10.38 39.26
N PRO A 596 32.21 -11.41 40.14
CA PRO A 596 31.21 -12.46 40.17
C PRO A 596 29.79 -11.96 40.46
N ALA A 597 29.64 -11.00 41.38
CA ALA A 597 28.32 -10.47 41.77
C ALA A 597 27.67 -9.69 40.61
N THR A 598 28.46 -8.91 39.88
CA THR A 598 28.02 -8.18 38.69
C THR A 598 27.61 -9.14 37.57
N LYS A 599 28.35 -10.25 37.37
CA LYS A 599 27.97 -11.29 36.38
C LYS A 599 26.69 -12.01 36.77
N GLU A 600 26.56 -12.39 38.03
CA GLU A 600 25.34 -13.02 38.57
C GLU A 600 24.13 -12.10 38.38
N TYR A 601 24.27 -10.80 38.68
CA TYR A 601 23.22 -9.82 38.45
C TYR A 601 22.89 -9.66 36.95
N LYS A 602 23.90 -9.48 36.09
CA LYS A 602 23.72 -9.23 34.64
C LYS A 602 23.01 -10.39 33.95
N TYR A 603 23.41 -11.62 34.23
CA TYR A 603 22.87 -12.81 33.56
C TYR A 603 21.64 -13.40 34.27
N GLY A 604 21.43 -13.04 35.54
CA GLY A 604 20.34 -13.54 36.36
C GLY A 604 18.96 -12.95 36.03
N SER A 605 18.00 -13.30 36.88
CA SER A 605 16.58 -12.91 36.76
C SER A 605 16.31 -11.42 37.00
N ASP A 606 17.32 -10.66 37.44
CA ASP A 606 17.20 -9.23 37.67
C ASP A 606 17.56 -8.39 36.43
N ALA A 607 18.20 -9.01 35.42
CA ALA A 607 18.61 -8.33 34.19
C ALA A 607 18.36 -9.21 32.94
N MET A 608 19.39 -9.69 32.23
CA MET A 608 19.22 -10.35 30.93
C MET A 608 18.38 -11.62 30.99
N GLY A 609 18.42 -12.34 32.12
CA GLY A 609 17.63 -13.55 32.34
C GLY A 609 16.20 -13.29 32.83
N ALA A 610 15.77 -12.03 32.97
CA ALA A 610 14.45 -11.71 33.51
C ALA A 610 13.32 -12.04 32.54
N ASN A 611 13.42 -11.60 31.29
CA ASN A 611 12.42 -11.81 30.24
C ASN A 611 12.97 -11.46 28.84
N GLU A 612 12.16 -11.65 27.80
CA GLU A 612 12.52 -11.41 26.40
C GLU A 612 12.90 -9.96 26.10
N TYR A 613 12.30 -8.98 26.79
CA TYR A 613 12.61 -7.56 26.59
C TYR A 613 13.97 -7.18 27.20
N THR A 614 14.24 -7.61 28.43
CA THR A 614 15.54 -7.36 29.06
C THR A 614 16.66 -8.14 28.37
N PHE A 615 16.38 -9.34 27.85
CA PHE A 615 17.29 -10.08 27.00
C PHE A 615 17.65 -9.29 25.74
N LEU A 616 16.66 -8.76 25.00
CA LEU A 616 16.90 -7.94 23.82
C LEU A 616 17.81 -6.74 24.15
N ARG A 617 17.53 -6.03 25.24
CA ARG A 617 18.33 -4.87 25.70
C ARG A 617 19.76 -5.23 26.12
N GLY A 618 20.00 -6.46 26.56
CA GLY A 618 21.33 -6.93 26.94
C GLY A 618 22.14 -7.52 25.80
N THR A 619 21.55 -7.74 24.62
CA THR A 619 22.13 -8.51 23.51
C THR A 619 22.19 -7.74 22.19
N HIS A 620 22.52 -6.45 22.26
CA HIS A 620 22.65 -5.59 21.07
C HIS A 620 23.66 -6.12 20.05
N SER A 621 24.87 -6.50 20.48
CA SER A 621 25.91 -7.00 19.56
C SER A 621 25.49 -8.33 18.94
N LEU A 622 24.98 -9.28 19.73
CA LEU A 622 24.45 -10.55 19.23
C LEU A 622 23.35 -10.34 18.17
N PHE A 623 22.42 -9.41 18.39
CA PHE A 623 21.38 -9.12 17.41
C PHE A 623 21.98 -8.58 16.09
N LYS A 624 22.99 -7.73 16.20
CA LYS A 624 23.71 -7.20 15.03
C LYS A 624 24.46 -8.31 14.29
N ASP A 625 25.14 -9.20 15.02
CA ASP A 625 25.85 -10.35 14.46
C ASP A 625 24.88 -11.32 13.79
N ASP A 626 23.72 -11.57 14.39
CA ASP A 626 22.67 -12.42 13.80
C ASP A 626 22.08 -11.80 12.53
N LEU A 627 21.92 -10.48 12.48
CA LEU A 627 21.48 -9.76 11.29
C LEU A 627 22.54 -9.82 10.19
N ALA A 628 23.82 -9.62 10.54
CA ALA A 628 24.95 -9.71 9.61
C ALA A 628 25.16 -11.13 9.07
N ALA A 629 24.96 -12.15 9.92
CA ALA A 629 25.06 -13.56 9.55
C ALA A 629 23.82 -14.09 8.79
N GLY A 630 22.79 -13.25 8.61
CA GLY A 630 21.54 -13.63 7.93
C GLY A 630 20.64 -14.57 8.72
N ILE A 631 20.89 -14.75 10.03
CA ILE A 631 20.03 -15.50 10.95
C ILE A 631 18.74 -14.71 11.18
N ILE A 632 18.86 -13.40 11.39
CA ILE A 632 17.74 -12.47 11.28
C ILE A 632 17.64 -12.08 9.81
N PRO A 633 16.52 -12.35 9.12
CA PRO A 633 16.38 -12.01 7.71
C PRO A 633 16.52 -10.49 7.49
N SER A 634 17.48 -10.10 6.66
CA SER A 634 17.58 -8.73 6.17
C SER A 634 16.50 -8.45 5.11
N PRO A 635 16.18 -7.18 4.79
CA PRO A 635 15.20 -6.89 3.75
C PRO A 635 15.60 -7.42 2.35
N ASP A 636 16.89 -7.70 2.11
CA ASP A 636 17.39 -8.31 0.87
C ASP A 636 16.88 -9.74 0.66
N SER A 637 16.57 -10.46 1.74
CA SER A 637 15.94 -11.78 1.68
C SER A 637 14.52 -11.76 1.09
N VAL A 638 13.88 -10.58 1.05
CA VAL A 638 12.51 -10.38 0.55
C VAL A 638 12.49 -9.54 -0.72
N ILE A 639 13.35 -8.52 -0.81
CA ILE A 639 13.46 -7.58 -1.91
C ILE A 639 14.86 -7.71 -2.53
N SER A 640 14.95 -8.44 -3.64
CA SER A 640 16.24 -8.67 -4.31
C SER A 640 16.92 -7.35 -4.69
N GLY A 641 18.21 -7.22 -4.35
CA GLY A 641 19.00 -6.03 -4.61
C GLY A 641 18.74 -4.90 -3.62
N TRP A 642 18.17 -5.19 -2.46
CA TRP A 642 18.02 -4.23 -1.36
C TRP A 642 19.38 -3.82 -0.80
N ASN A 643 20.29 -4.77 -0.65
CA ASN A 643 21.67 -4.52 -0.23
C ASN A 643 22.45 -3.60 -1.20
N GLN A 644 22.03 -3.52 -2.46
CA GLN A 644 22.63 -2.61 -3.46
C GLN A 644 22.20 -1.15 -3.25
N LYS A 645 21.22 -0.91 -2.38
CA LYS A 645 20.65 0.40 -2.05
C LYS A 645 21.08 0.91 -0.68
N ASP A 646 22.08 0.28 -0.05
CA ASP A 646 22.42 0.45 1.36
C ASP A 646 22.75 1.91 1.73
N ILE A 647 21.77 2.64 2.26
CA ILE A 647 21.93 4.01 2.73
C ILE A 647 22.50 3.96 4.14
N LEU A 648 23.75 4.41 4.27
CA LEU A 648 24.40 4.58 5.56
C LEU A 648 23.96 5.88 6.23
N THR A 649 23.69 5.79 7.53
CA THR A 649 23.32 6.89 8.43
C THR A 649 24.03 6.70 9.76
N TYR A 650 24.04 7.73 10.62
CA TYR A 650 24.29 7.48 12.04
C TYR A 650 23.07 6.77 12.62
N THR A 651 23.27 5.51 12.95
CA THR A 651 22.33 4.68 13.71
C THR A 651 22.54 4.91 15.20
N GLN A 652 21.47 4.78 15.98
CA GLN A 652 21.49 4.75 17.43
C GLN A 652 22.14 3.45 17.96
N GLY A 653 22.12 2.38 17.18
CA GLY A 653 22.85 1.12 17.38
C GLY A 653 22.14 0.15 18.32
N ASP A 654 21.70 0.61 19.49
CA ASP A 654 20.87 -0.17 20.43
C ASP A 654 19.40 0.26 20.37
N ALA A 655 18.84 0.45 19.18
CA ALA A 655 17.47 0.96 19.03
C ALA A 655 16.40 0.11 19.75
N HIS A 656 15.72 0.71 20.73
CA HIS A 656 14.57 0.12 21.40
C HIS A 656 13.65 1.18 22.02
N ILE A 657 12.43 0.80 22.40
CA ILE A 657 11.35 1.68 22.88
C ILE A 657 11.65 2.52 24.13
N GLN A 658 12.81 2.35 24.78
CA GLN A 658 13.22 3.16 25.95
C GLN A 658 14.38 4.11 25.61
N ASN A 659 14.91 4.06 24.38
CA ASN A 659 15.97 4.94 23.89
C ASN A 659 15.44 6.20 23.19
N VAL A 660 14.13 6.46 23.33
CA VAL A 660 13.48 7.72 22.96
C VAL A 660 12.66 8.18 24.15
N GLY A 661 12.82 9.45 24.54
CA GLY A 661 12.18 9.97 25.73
C GLY A 661 12.23 11.49 25.83
N THR A 662 11.80 11.98 26.99
CA THR A 662 11.68 13.41 27.29
C THR A 662 12.85 13.93 28.13
N PHE A 663 13.44 15.05 27.71
CA PHE A 663 14.53 15.73 28.42
C PHE A 663 14.58 17.21 28.04
N ASN A 664 15.37 18.01 28.75
CA ASN A 664 15.63 19.39 28.36
C ASN A 664 16.82 19.45 27.39
N ASP A 665 16.69 20.25 26.34
CA ASP A 665 17.82 20.58 25.48
C ASP A 665 18.76 21.64 26.09
N SER A 666 19.80 22.02 25.37
CA SER A 666 20.79 23.04 25.77
C SER A 666 20.22 24.44 26.00
N THR A 667 18.98 24.70 25.59
CA THR A 667 18.24 25.96 25.83
C THR A 667 17.27 25.86 27.01
N ASN A 668 17.30 24.76 27.77
CA ASN A 668 16.35 24.42 28.83
C ASN A 668 14.90 24.25 28.34
N GLN A 669 14.68 23.98 27.06
CA GLN A 669 13.37 23.64 26.53
C GLN A 669 13.16 22.12 26.57
N MET A 670 11.99 21.69 27.06
CA MET A 670 11.64 20.27 27.10
C MET A 670 11.30 19.74 25.71
N VAL A 671 11.99 18.68 25.31
CA VAL A 671 11.88 18.01 24.01
C VAL A 671 11.63 16.52 24.15
N PHE A 672 11.16 15.89 23.07
CA PHE A 672 11.08 14.43 22.92
C PHE A 672 12.03 13.98 21.81
N SER A 673 13.06 13.18 22.14
CA SER A 673 14.06 12.73 21.15
C SER A 673 14.81 11.48 21.60
N LEU A 674 15.79 11.05 20.79
CA LEU A 674 16.72 9.99 21.17
C LEU A 674 17.46 10.42 22.45
N ASN A 675 17.44 9.58 23.49
CA ASN A 675 18.01 9.90 24.81
C ASN A 675 19.22 9.03 25.17
N ASP A 676 19.52 8.00 24.37
CA ASP A 676 20.72 7.17 24.49
C ASP A 676 21.32 6.93 23.10
N VAL A 677 22.57 7.32 22.91
CA VAL A 677 23.34 7.22 21.66
C VAL A 677 24.74 6.66 21.92
N ASP A 678 24.92 5.99 23.07
CA ASP A 678 26.23 5.50 23.50
C ASP A 678 26.71 4.32 22.62
N SER A 679 25.79 3.66 21.89
CA SER A 679 26.10 2.60 20.91
C SER A 679 26.00 3.07 19.45
N SER A 680 25.90 4.39 19.24
CA SER A 680 25.71 4.94 17.91
C SER A 680 26.93 4.78 17.01
N GLY A 681 26.69 4.77 15.72
CA GLY A 681 27.73 4.67 14.71
C GLY A 681 27.15 4.66 13.31
N ILE A 682 28.03 4.59 12.31
CA ILE A 682 27.61 4.52 10.91
C ILE A 682 27.11 3.10 10.61
N GLY A 683 25.91 2.99 10.07
CA GLY A 683 25.27 1.73 9.71
C GLY A 683 24.08 1.95 8.80
N SER A 684 23.49 0.85 8.34
CA SER A 684 22.29 0.91 7.51
C SER A 684 21.12 1.46 8.34
N PHE A 685 20.34 2.40 7.79
CA PHE A 685 19.21 2.98 8.53
C PHE A 685 18.20 1.94 9.02
N TYR A 686 18.10 0.81 8.32
CA TYR A 686 17.16 -0.26 8.66
C TYR A 686 17.62 -1.11 9.86
N ASP A 687 18.88 -1.04 10.29
CA ASP A 687 19.37 -1.78 11.46
C ASP A 687 18.61 -1.34 12.72
N ASP A 688 18.52 -0.02 12.92
CA ASP A 688 17.72 0.58 14.00
C ASP A 688 16.24 0.25 13.85
N LEU A 689 15.70 0.31 12.64
CA LEU A 689 14.27 0.04 12.41
C LEU A 689 13.90 -1.42 12.73
N ILE A 690 14.73 -2.38 12.31
CA ILE A 690 14.50 -3.81 12.56
C ILE A 690 14.58 -4.10 14.06
N ARG A 691 15.60 -3.55 14.74
CA ARG A 691 15.78 -3.74 16.18
C ARG A 691 14.67 -3.05 16.98
N PHE A 692 14.32 -1.81 16.63
CA PHE A 692 13.25 -1.07 17.28
C PHE A 692 11.90 -1.76 17.11
N VAL A 693 11.56 -2.21 15.90
CA VAL A 693 10.33 -2.98 15.64
C VAL A 693 10.34 -4.28 16.44
N THR A 694 11.48 -4.96 16.56
CA THR A 694 11.59 -6.13 17.44
C THR A 694 11.23 -5.78 18.88
N SER A 695 11.72 -4.63 19.38
CA SER A 695 11.39 -4.16 20.74
C SER A 695 9.89 -3.92 20.95
N ILE A 696 9.14 -3.51 19.91
CA ILE A 696 7.68 -3.34 19.97
C ILE A 696 6.98 -4.66 20.29
N TYR A 697 7.46 -5.79 19.76
CA TYR A 697 6.85 -7.11 20.00
C TYR A 697 7.13 -7.66 21.38
N VAL A 698 8.28 -7.32 21.97
CA VAL A 698 8.69 -7.83 23.27
C VAL A 698 8.42 -6.86 24.43
N VAL A 699 8.06 -5.58 24.18
CA VAL A 699 7.79 -4.61 25.26
C VAL A 699 6.68 -5.04 26.22
N LYS A 700 5.77 -5.93 25.79
CA LYS A 700 4.75 -6.51 26.67
C LYS A 700 5.32 -7.33 27.84
N TYR A 701 6.57 -7.80 27.72
CA TYR A 701 7.28 -8.52 28.76
C TYR A 701 8.05 -7.60 29.71
N GLU A 702 8.16 -6.31 29.38
CA GLU A 702 8.84 -5.35 30.24
C GLU A 702 8.12 -5.22 31.59
N LYS A 703 8.91 -4.92 32.62
CA LYS A 703 8.36 -4.64 33.95
C LYS A 703 7.29 -3.55 33.87
N ASP A 704 6.18 -3.77 34.56
CA ASP A 704 5.00 -2.89 34.60
C ASP A 704 4.15 -2.82 33.32
N SER A 705 4.47 -3.54 32.22
CA SER A 705 3.71 -3.57 30.95
C SER A 705 2.46 -4.46 30.96
N ALA A 706 1.95 -4.83 32.14
CA ALA A 706 0.83 -5.77 32.30
C ALA A 706 -0.45 -5.34 31.55
N ALA A 707 -0.64 -4.03 31.34
CA ALA A 707 -1.82 -3.48 30.68
C ALA A 707 -1.86 -3.76 29.15
N ILE A 708 -0.71 -4.05 28.53
CA ILE A 708 -0.60 -4.43 27.12
C ILE A 708 -0.22 -5.91 26.92
N ALA A 709 -0.14 -6.70 27.99
CA ALA A 709 0.22 -8.12 27.93
C ALA A 709 -0.75 -8.97 27.10
N ASN A 710 -2.01 -8.56 27.01
CA ASN A 710 -3.06 -9.27 26.26
C ASN A 710 -3.09 -8.93 24.75
N LEU A 711 -2.29 -7.96 24.29
CA LEU A 711 -2.22 -7.64 22.87
C LEU A 711 -1.66 -8.82 22.08
N GLN A 712 -2.19 -9.02 20.88
CA GLN A 712 -1.82 -10.13 20.02
C GLN A 712 -0.77 -9.68 18.99
N ASP A 713 -0.10 -10.62 18.33
CA ASP A 713 0.87 -10.32 17.27
C ASP A 713 0.31 -9.42 16.16
N ALA A 714 -1.00 -9.51 15.90
CA ALA A 714 -1.70 -8.65 14.96
C ALA A 714 -1.73 -7.18 15.41
N ASP A 715 -1.92 -6.92 16.71
CA ASP A 715 -1.90 -5.57 17.28
C ASP A 715 -0.49 -4.97 17.21
N PHE A 716 0.53 -5.73 17.59
CA PHE A 716 1.93 -5.31 17.48
C PHE A 716 2.33 -5.06 16.03
N ARG A 717 1.80 -5.86 15.08
CA ARG A 717 2.01 -5.65 13.64
C ARG A 717 1.40 -4.35 13.16
N GLU A 718 0.21 -4.02 13.63
CA GLU A 718 -0.48 -2.79 13.28
C GLU A 718 0.30 -1.56 13.75
N VAL A 719 0.66 -1.50 15.04
CA VAL A 719 1.42 -0.36 15.57
C VAL A 719 2.85 -0.28 15.01
N SER A 720 3.47 -1.43 14.67
CA SER A 720 4.75 -1.45 13.94
C SER A 720 4.63 -0.87 12.53
N ARG A 721 3.51 -1.12 11.82
CA ARG A 721 3.24 -0.48 10.53
C ARG A 721 3.04 1.02 10.68
N VAL A 722 2.39 1.48 11.75
CA VAL A 722 2.26 2.91 12.06
C VAL A 722 3.63 3.55 12.27
N PHE A 723 4.51 2.92 13.07
CA PHE A 723 5.88 3.37 13.27
C PHE A 723 6.65 3.52 11.93
N LEU A 724 6.71 2.44 11.14
CA LEU A 724 7.47 2.44 9.87
C LEU A 724 6.88 3.40 8.83
N LYS A 725 5.55 3.50 8.74
CA LYS A 725 4.88 4.44 7.84
C LYS A 725 5.16 5.88 8.25
N THR A 726 5.05 6.18 9.54
CA THR A 726 5.32 7.52 10.07
C THR A 726 6.78 7.92 9.86
N TYR A 727 7.73 7.01 10.10
CA TYR A 727 9.14 7.23 9.82
C TYR A 727 9.37 7.62 8.34
N LYS A 728 8.83 6.81 7.42
CA LYS A 728 8.96 7.04 5.97
C LYS A 728 8.26 8.33 5.52
N ASP A 729 7.03 8.57 5.97
CA ASP A 729 6.27 9.78 5.60
C ASP A 729 6.95 11.05 6.15
N THR A 730 7.52 10.99 7.36
CA THR A 730 8.29 12.10 7.95
C THR A 730 9.52 12.42 7.10
N LEU A 731 10.27 11.41 6.62
CA LEU A 731 11.39 11.64 5.70
C LEU A 731 10.95 12.27 4.36
N VAL A 732 9.80 11.86 3.81
CA VAL A 732 9.23 12.48 2.61
C VAL A 732 8.86 13.94 2.87
N ASP A 733 8.27 14.22 4.03
CA ASP A 733 7.87 15.58 4.42
C ASP A 733 9.08 16.50 4.61
N ILE A 734 10.19 15.98 5.15
CA ILE A 734 11.46 16.72 5.28
C ILE A 734 12.03 17.05 3.88
N ASN A 735 11.92 16.13 2.93
CA ASN A 735 12.43 16.30 1.56
C ASN A 735 11.57 17.24 0.69
N SER A 736 10.39 17.68 1.14
CA SER A 736 9.54 18.62 0.40
C SER A 736 10.01 20.07 0.58
N GLU A 737 10.18 20.84 -0.50
CA GLU A 737 10.77 22.21 -0.55
C GLU A 737 9.99 23.33 0.19
N ILE A 738 9.11 23.00 1.13
CA ILE A 738 8.25 23.95 1.85
C ILE A 738 8.90 24.31 3.19
N SER A 739 9.95 25.15 3.13
CA SER A 739 10.66 25.80 4.27
C SER A 739 11.47 24.86 5.19
N PRO A 740 12.54 25.34 5.89
CA PRO A 740 13.19 24.54 6.94
C PRO A 740 12.17 24.27 8.03
N LYS A 741 11.61 23.06 8.05
CA LYS A 741 10.63 22.67 9.06
C LYS A 741 11.37 22.42 10.37
N ASP A 742 10.81 22.95 11.45
CA ASP A 742 11.31 22.73 12.80
C ASP A 742 11.34 21.21 13.09
N THR A 743 12.54 20.60 13.09
CA THR A 743 12.75 19.15 13.30
C THR A 743 12.80 18.77 14.79
N LYS A 744 12.22 19.61 15.64
CA LYS A 744 12.20 19.46 17.10
C LYS A 744 10.81 19.07 17.57
N LEU A 745 10.72 18.02 18.38
CA LEU A 745 9.47 17.59 18.99
C LEU A 745 9.32 18.24 20.36
N THR A 746 8.36 19.15 20.47
CA THR A 746 8.01 19.90 21.67
C THR A 746 6.55 19.66 22.03
N LYS A 747 6.09 20.18 23.17
CA LYS A 747 4.69 20.05 23.62
C LYS A 747 3.63 20.53 22.61
N SER A 748 4.01 21.34 21.62
CA SER A 748 3.06 21.86 20.62
C SER A 748 2.87 20.94 19.41
N ASN A 749 3.74 19.97 19.16
CA ASN A 749 3.71 19.16 17.93
C ASN A 749 3.88 17.64 18.14
N VAL A 750 3.86 17.18 19.39
CA VAL A 750 3.76 15.75 19.75
C VAL A 750 2.31 15.30 19.88
N THR A 751 2.08 13.99 19.90
CA THR A 751 0.77 13.37 20.12
C THR A 751 0.22 13.68 21.53
N PRO A 752 -1.11 13.56 21.75
CA PRO A 752 -1.73 13.82 23.05
C PRO A 752 -1.10 13.03 24.21
N TYR A 753 -0.78 11.75 24.02
CA TYR A 753 -0.15 10.92 25.03
C TYR A 753 1.25 11.44 25.41
N THR A 754 2.13 11.65 24.42
CA THR A 754 3.48 12.19 24.65
C THR A 754 3.41 13.56 25.33
N LYS A 755 2.45 14.40 24.94
CA LYS A 755 2.21 15.70 25.58
C LYS A 755 1.82 15.57 27.05
N GLU A 756 0.93 14.63 27.40
CA GLU A 756 0.54 14.38 28.79
C GLU A 756 1.75 13.99 29.65
N VAL A 757 2.63 13.13 29.10
CA VAL A 757 3.87 12.74 29.77
C VAL A 757 4.78 13.95 29.97
N MET A 758 5.02 14.75 28.92
CA MET A 758 5.79 16.00 29.03
C MET A 758 5.19 17.00 30.04
N ASP A 759 3.86 17.14 30.08
CA ASP A 759 3.19 18.01 31.03
C ASP A 759 3.35 17.53 32.47
N LYS A 760 3.29 16.22 32.71
CA LYS A 760 3.54 15.64 34.02
C LYS A 760 4.97 15.83 34.48
N VAL A 761 5.95 15.61 33.59
CA VAL A 761 7.37 15.80 33.89
C VAL A 761 7.68 17.27 34.22
N SER A 762 7.08 18.21 33.48
CA SER A 762 7.31 19.65 33.68
C SER A 762 6.73 20.26 34.96
N LYS A 763 5.92 19.51 35.73
CA LYS A 763 5.33 19.98 36.99
C LYS A 763 6.28 19.89 38.18
N VAL A 764 7.37 19.13 38.04
CA VAL A 764 8.40 18.99 39.08
C VAL A 764 9.43 20.10 38.85
N SER A 765 9.78 20.87 39.87
CA SER A 765 10.89 21.84 39.73
C SER A 765 12.24 21.12 39.60
N TYR A 766 13.25 21.78 39.02
CA TYR A 766 14.60 21.21 38.95
C TYR A 766 15.12 20.84 40.36
N GLU A 767 14.91 21.71 41.34
CA GLU A 767 15.25 21.47 42.74
C GLU A 767 14.53 20.23 43.31
N GLU A 768 13.22 20.11 43.12
CA GLU A 768 12.45 18.95 43.59
C GLU A 768 12.91 17.64 42.93
N ALA A 769 13.24 17.72 41.64
CA ALA A 769 13.74 16.60 40.85
C ALA A 769 15.14 16.18 41.32
N LEU A 770 16.02 17.14 41.57
CA LEU A 770 17.36 16.94 42.11
C LEU A 770 17.31 16.38 43.54
N GLN A 771 16.46 16.91 44.42
CA GLN A 771 16.24 16.36 45.76
C GLN A 771 15.76 14.90 45.72
N LYS A 772 14.90 14.55 44.77
CA LYS A 772 14.47 13.15 44.58
C LYS A 772 15.61 12.27 44.09
N LEU A 773 16.50 12.80 43.25
CA LEU A 773 17.67 12.09 42.71
C LEU A 773 18.77 11.89 43.77
N LEU A 774 19.05 12.92 44.56
CA LEU A 774 20.06 12.93 45.63
C LEU A 774 19.53 12.31 46.95
N GLY A 775 18.23 12.01 47.04
CA GLY A 775 17.56 11.39 48.19
C GLY A 775 16.98 12.44 49.14
N LYS A 776 15.82 12.16 49.75
CA LYS A 776 14.93 13.08 50.51
C LYS A 776 15.52 13.77 51.77
N ARG A 777 16.80 14.13 51.82
CA ARG A 777 17.44 14.92 52.88
C ARG A 777 17.90 16.25 52.27
N ALA A 778 18.11 17.27 53.10
CA ALA A 778 18.60 18.57 52.64
C ALA A 778 19.81 18.39 51.72
N LEU A 779 19.82 19.11 50.59
CA LEU A 779 20.93 19.10 49.64
C LEU A 779 22.19 19.59 50.37
N ASP A 780 23.10 18.67 50.69
CA ASP A 780 24.34 18.95 51.44
C ASP A 780 25.59 18.88 50.54
N GLY A 781 25.39 18.88 49.22
CA GLY A 781 26.44 18.76 48.23
C GLY A 781 27.00 17.33 48.13
N LYS A 782 26.28 16.31 48.60
CA LYS A 782 26.67 14.90 48.52
C LYS A 782 25.56 14.00 47.98
N LEU A 783 25.96 12.91 47.33
CA LEU A 783 25.06 11.87 46.83
C LEU A 783 24.73 10.88 47.95
N ASN A 784 23.43 10.63 48.21
CA ASN A 784 22.99 9.70 49.24
C ASN A 784 23.14 8.23 48.81
N ILE A 785 24.33 7.68 49.04
CA ILE A 785 24.64 6.26 48.82
C ILE A 785 23.78 5.35 49.73
N ALA A 786 23.70 5.67 51.03
CA ALA A 786 23.06 4.80 52.02
C ALA A 786 21.55 4.60 51.78
N GLY A 787 20.86 5.58 51.18
CA GLY A 787 19.44 5.49 50.83
C GLY A 787 19.16 4.85 49.47
N ASN A 788 20.19 4.51 48.69
CA ASN A 788 20.11 4.02 47.31
C ASN A 788 21.23 3.01 47.02
N SER A 789 21.53 2.12 47.98
CA SER A 789 22.62 1.13 47.86
C SER A 789 22.38 0.09 46.76
N ASP A 790 21.17 0.03 46.20
CA ASP A 790 20.81 -0.74 45.01
C ASP A 790 21.34 -0.11 43.70
N LYS A 791 21.74 1.17 43.75
CA LYS A 791 22.09 1.99 42.58
C LYS A 791 23.46 2.65 42.68
N PHE A 792 23.96 2.88 43.89
CA PHE A 792 25.20 3.60 44.12
C PHE A 792 26.13 2.87 45.08
N GLU A 793 27.42 3.00 44.80
CA GLU A 793 28.50 2.57 45.68
C GLU A 793 29.51 3.71 45.86
N ALA A 794 30.32 3.63 46.91
CA ALA A 794 31.40 4.60 47.12
C ALA A 794 32.48 4.41 46.04
N ALA A 795 32.87 5.50 45.37
CA ALA A 795 34.08 5.51 44.56
C ALA A 795 35.31 5.42 45.47
N THR A 796 36.29 4.60 45.07
CA THR A 796 37.57 4.49 45.74
C THR A 796 38.38 5.77 45.59
N GLU A 797 39.33 6.00 46.49
CA GLU A 797 40.20 7.18 46.41
C GLU A 797 41.06 7.21 45.15
N ALA A 798 41.41 6.04 44.60
CA ALA A 798 42.14 5.94 43.34
C ALA A 798 41.28 6.36 42.13
N GLU A 799 40.02 5.93 42.09
CA GLU A 799 39.07 6.33 41.03
C GLU A 799 38.81 7.83 41.09
N LYS A 800 38.56 8.39 42.30
CA LYS A 800 38.38 9.83 42.50
C LYS A 800 39.60 10.61 42.03
N ALA A 801 40.80 10.20 42.43
CA ALA A 801 42.04 10.87 42.04
C ALA A 801 42.26 10.83 40.52
N SER A 802 41.95 9.70 39.86
CA SER A 802 42.08 9.58 38.40
C SER A 802 41.09 10.47 37.66
N LEU A 803 39.81 10.50 38.08
CA LEU A 803 38.79 11.37 37.48
C LEU A 803 39.13 12.84 37.66
N GLN A 804 39.61 13.21 38.85
CA GLN A 804 39.97 14.59 39.17
C GLN A 804 41.21 15.06 38.41
N ALA A 805 42.20 14.18 38.17
CA ALA A 805 43.36 14.48 37.34
C ALA A 805 42.99 14.71 35.86
N ALA A 806 41.98 14.01 35.36
CA ALA A 806 41.50 14.15 33.98
C ALA A 806 40.49 15.31 33.78
N TRP A 807 40.00 15.90 34.88
CA TRP A 807 38.92 16.88 34.88
C TRP A 807 39.24 18.16 34.09
N GLU A 808 40.47 18.66 34.20
CA GLU A 808 40.89 19.88 33.49
C GLU A 808 40.85 19.70 31.97
N ALA A 809 41.23 18.52 31.46
CA ALA A 809 41.17 18.22 30.03
C ALA A 809 39.72 18.16 29.51
N TYR A 810 38.79 17.70 30.33
CA TYR A 810 37.36 17.74 30.02
C TYR A 810 36.82 19.18 30.02
N LYS A 811 37.12 19.97 31.06
CA LYS A 811 36.70 21.38 31.15
C LYS A 811 37.10 22.20 29.92
N LEU A 812 38.32 22.00 29.42
CA LEU A 812 38.81 22.67 28.20
C LEU A 812 37.97 22.33 26.96
N GLN A 813 37.42 21.11 26.86
CA GLN A 813 36.57 20.71 25.73
C GLN A 813 35.21 21.41 25.71
N VAL A 814 34.62 21.64 26.88
CA VAL A 814 33.26 22.19 27.00
C VAL A 814 33.23 23.70 27.24
N ARG A 815 34.39 24.33 27.48
CA ARG A 815 34.51 25.77 27.78
C ARG A 815 33.77 26.68 26.79
N SER A 816 33.81 26.36 25.49
CA SER A 816 33.16 27.14 24.44
C SER A 816 31.63 27.15 24.54
N ASN A 817 31.04 26.16 25.23
CA ASN A 817 29.59 26.04 25.39
C ASN A 817 29.06 26.98 26.48
N PHE A 818 29.94 27.58 27.29
CA PHE A 818 29.60 28.50 28.37
C PHE A 818 30.22 29.88 28.15
N PRO A 819 29.92 30.57 27.02
CA PRO A 819 30.59 31.82 26.64
C PRO A 819 30.26 32.99 27.58
N ASN A 820 29.21 32.87 28.39
CA ASN A 820 28.74 33.93 29.29
C ASN A 820 29.42 33.92 30.67
N LEU A 821 30.23 32.90 30.98
CA LEU A 821 31.00 32.84 32.23
C LEU A 821 32.43 33.33 31.98
N THR A 822 32.99 34.08 32.92
CA THR A 822 34.45 34.33 32.99
C THR A 822 35.18 33.03 33.35
N ASP A 823 36.51 32.99 33.19
CA ASP A 823 37.27 31.76 33.46
C ASP A 823 37.26 31.38 34.95
N ASP A 824 37.23 32.35 35.87
CA ASP A 824 37.10 32.09 37.30
C ASP A 824 35.69 31.56 37.64
N GLU A 825 34.63 32.20 37.13
CA GLU A 825 33.25 31.74 37.31
C GLU A 825 33.03 30.33 36.72
N PHE A 826 33.62 30.05 35.55
CA PHE A 826 33.56 28.72 34.92
C PHE A 826 34.28 27.65 35.75
N ASN A 827 35.43 27.99 36.35
CA ASN A 827 36.15 27.07 37.22
C ASN A 827 35.39 26.78 38.53
N ASP A 828 34.74 27.79 39.11
CA ASP A 828 33.89 27.62 40.29
C ASP A 828 32.65 26.80 39.95
N TYR A 829 31.99 27.06 38.82
CA TYR A 829 30.84 26.30 38.31
C TYR A 829 31.17 24.81 38.10
N PHE A 830 32.34 24.49 37.52
CA PHE A 830 32.73 23.10 37.26
C PHE A 830 33.44 22.42 38.45
N LYS A 831 33.34 22.97 39.66
CA LYS A 831 33.94 22.37 40.85
C LYS A 831 33.23 21.08 41.24
N ILE A 832 33.98 19.99 41.32
CA ILE A 832 33.46 18.69 41.79
C ILE A 832 33.14 18.78 43.29
N LYS A 833 31.88 18.46 43.65
CA LYS A 833 31.39 18.33 45.03
C LYS A 833 31.47 16.89 45.53
N ASP A 834 31.05 15.93 44.70
CA ASP A 834 31.04 14.52 45.08
C ASP A 834 31.16 13.58 43.88
N ILE A 835 31.65 12.36 44.10
CA ILE A 835 31.81 11.31 43.08
C ILE A 835 31.36 9.97 43.67
N VAL A 836 30.41 9.31 43.01
CA VAL A 836 29.95 7.97 43.38
C VAL A 836 29.95 7.03 42.18
N ARG A 837 30.15 5.73 42.43
CA ARG A 837 29.97 4.70 41.41
C ARG A 837 28.50 4.46 41.17
N ARG A 838 28.12 4.35 39.90
CA ARG A 838 26.77 4.02 39.46
C ARG A 838 26.72 2.56 39.04
N ILE A 839 25.97 1.75 39.78
CA ILE A 839 25.84 0.31 39.54
C ILE A 839 24.46 -0.05 38.97
N HIS A 840 24.37 -1.18 38.29
CA HIS A 840 23.12 -1.81 37.82
C HIS A 840 22.21 -0.95 36.90
N GLN A 841 22.73 0.11 36.27
CA GLN A 841 21.95 0.96 35.36
C GLN A 841 22.21 0.65 33.89
N GLY A 842 21.14 0.30 33.17
CA GLY A 842 21.16 -0.03 31.74
C GLY A 842 21.65 -1.45 31.51
N ILE A 843 20.76 -2.34 31.04
CA ILE A 843 21.01 -3.79 30.99
C ILE A 843 22.28 -4.14 30.19
N GLY A 844 22.45 -3.55 29.00
CA GLY A 844 23.65 -3.74 28.18
C GLY A 844 24.93 -3.18 28.84
N SER A 845 24.81 -2.09 29.61
CA SER A 845 25.94 -1.39 30.25
C SER A 845 26.35 -1.95 31.61
N ILE A 846 25.67 -2.97 32.14
CA ILE A 846 26.12 -3.60 33.40
C ILE A 846 27.53 -4.16 33.19
N GLY A 847 28.48 -3.76 34.04
CA GLY A 847 29.87 -4.16 33.98
C GLY A 847 30.82 -3.17 33.30
N VAL A 848 30.33 -2.06 32.74
CA VAL A 848 31.18 -0.92 32.34
C VAL A 848 31.37 0.04 33.53
N GLU A 849 32.48 0.76 33.55
CA GLU A 849 32.74 1.80 34.55
C GLU A 849 31.78 2.97 34.36
N ARG A 850 31.06 3.36 35.42
CA ARG A 850 30.10 4.46 35.38
C ARG A 850 30.11 5.20 36.70
N TYR A 851 30.19 6.52 36.63
CA TYR A 851 30.24 7.39 37.79
C TYR A 851 29.20 8.50 37.65
N ASN A 852 28.60 8.90 38.77
CA ASN A 852 27.91 10.17 38.83
C ASN A 852 28.77 11.18 39.58
N VAL A 853 29.04 12.30 38.92
CA VAL A 853 29.87 13.40 39.41
C VAL A 853 28.96 14.60 39.65
N LEU A 854 28.84 15.01 40.91
CA LEU A 854 28.09 16.21 41.28
C LEU A 854 29.02 17.42 41.19
N ILE A 855 28.61 18.45 40.46
CA ILE A 855 29.36 19.71 40.33
C ILE A 855 28.53 20.89 40.85
N GLU A 856 29.21 21.99 41.16
CA GLU A 856 28.59 23.26 41.53
C GLU A 856 27.62 23.77 40.45
N GLY A 857 26.56 24.45 40.89
CA GLY A 857 25.59 25.11 40.01
C GLY A 857 25.97 26.55 39.66
N ALA A 858 24.99 27.31 39.19
CA ALA A 858 25.17 28.74 38.88
C ALA A 858 25.33 29.62 40.13
N SER A 859 25.03 29.07 41.30
CA SER A 859 25.10 29.72 42.60
C SER A 859 25.69 28.77 43.65
N GLU A 860 26.12 29.30 44.79
CA GLU A 860 26.68 28.50 45.89
C GLU A 860 25.63 27.67 46.68
N VAL A 861 24.36 27.65 46.23
CA VAL A 861 23.30 26.87 46.89
C VAL A 861 23.13 25.53 46.21
N ASN A 862 23.05 24.44 46.96
CA ASN A 862 23.02 23.08 46.39
C ASN A 862 21.74 22.75 45.56
N THR A 863 20.80 23.68 45.39
CA THR A 863 19.51 23.50 44.68
C THR A 863 19.63 23.58 43.16
N ASP A 864 20.74 24.13 42.66
CA ASP A 864 21.04 24.23 41.23
C ASP A 864 22.29 23.44 40.81
N ASP A 865 22.79 22.57 41.69
CA ASP A 865 23.90 21.65 41.38
C ASP A 865 23.58 20.80 40.15
N ILE A 866 24.61 20.48 39.37
CA ILE A 866 24.49 19.68 38.16
C ILE A 866 25.06 18.28 38.42
N LEU A 867 24.32 17.25 38.01
CA LEU A 867 24.77 15.86 38.08
C LEU A 867 25.21 15.39 36.70
N LEU A 868 26.48 15.01 36.57
CA LEU A 868 27.04 14.49 35.33
C LEU A 868 27.17 12.96 35.38
N ASP A 869 26.88 12.31 34.25
CA ASP A 869 27.11 10.88 34.00
C ASP A 869 28.44 10.72 33.29
N VAL A 870 29.41 10.08 33.94
CA VAL A 870 30.71 9.74 33.36
C VAL A 870 30.70 8.25 33.09
N LYS A 871 30.43 7.86 31.84
CA LYS A 871 30.17 6.47 31.44
C LYS A 871 31.23 5.97 30.48
N GLU A 872 31.91 4.89 30.85
CA GLU A 872 32.83 4.17 29.97
C GLU A 872 32.10 3.77 28.69
N GLN A 873 32.76 4.04 27.57
CA GLN A 873 32.33 3.57 26.27
C GLN A 873 33.08 2.29 25.94
N THR A 874 32.37 1.27 25.44
CA THR A 874 33.00 0.02 24.98
C THR A 874 33.82 0.21 23.70
N ARG A 875 33.65 1.37 23.05
CA ARG A 875 34.46 1.92 21.96
C ARG A 875 35.13 3.21 22.44
N ASP A 876 35.91 3.87 21.57
CA ASP A 876 36.42 5.23 21.84
C ASP A 876 35.26 6.21 22.07
N ALA A 877 35.27 6.92 23.22
CA ALA A 877 34.19 7.84 23.56
C ALA A 877 34.11 9.07 22.65
N ASN A 878 35.18 9.40 21.91
CA ASN A 878 35.14 10.44 20.89
C ASN A 878 34.22 10.06 19.73
N LEU A 879 34.14 8.78 19.39
CA LEU A 879 33.21 8.30 18.35
C LEU A 879 31.76 8.42 18.82
N SER A 880 31.48 8.04 20.08
CA SER A 880 30.15 8.23 20.66
C SER A 880 29.77 9.71 20.75
N LYS A 881 30.71 10.58 21.11
CA LYS A 881 30.52 12.04 21.11
C LYS A 881 30.20 12.58 19.72
N ASP A 882 30.96 12.20 18.69
CA ASP A 882 30.68 12.64 17.32
C ASP A 882 29.30 12.18 16.85
N ALA A 883 28.95 10.91 17.09
CA ALA A 883 27.64 10.39 16.74
C ALA A 883 26.49 11.13 17.47
N TYR A 884 26.67 11.50 18.74
CA TYR A 884 25.71 12.33 19.46
C TYR A 884 25.53 13.69 18.77
N LEU A 885 26.63 14.40 18.49
CA LEU A 885 26.61 15.72 17.86
C LEU A 885 25.93 15.69 16.49
N LYS A 886 26.05 14.59 15.75
CA LYS A 886 25.48 14.43 14.40
C LYS A 886 24.01 14.02 14.41
N THR A 887 23.52 13.41 15.50
CA THR A 887 22.13 12.93 15.60
C THR A 887 21.20 13.89 16.36
N ALA A 888 21.73 14.78 17.20
CA ALA A 888 20.97 15.76 17.99
C ALA A 888 20.79 17.12 17.30
N VAL A 889 19.66 17.81 17.54
CA VAL A 889 19.44 19.21 17.09
C VAL A 889 20.21 20.18 17.98
N ASP A 890 20.05 20.00 19.29
CA ASP A 890 20.60 20.85 20.34
C ASP A 890 21.35 19.93 21.31
N PRO A 891 22.63 19.61 21.02
CA PRO A 891 23.38 18.68 21.85
C PRO A 891 23.62 19.25 23.25
N ASP A 892 23.75 18.34 24.22
CA ASP A 892 24.01 18.68 25.61
C ASP A 892 25.28 19.56 25.76
N SER A 893 25.15 20.68 26.47
CA SER A 893 26.25 21.63 26.71
C SER A 893 27.40 21.02 27.51
N TYR A 894 27.15 19.97 28.28
CA TYR A 894 28.14 19.21 29.07
C TYR A 894 28.75 18.03 28.29
N LEU A 895 28.36 17.82 27.04
CA LEU A 895 28.84 16.69 26.25
C LEU A 895 30.35 16.77 26.02
N GLY A 896 31.10 15.83 26.60
CA GLY A 896 32.55 15.77 26.49
C GLY A 896 33.12 14.36 26.67
N VAL A 897 34.43 14.23 26.53
CA VAL A 897 35.15 12.97 26.73
C VAL A 897 36.18 13.14 27.83
N LEU A 898 36.37 12.09 28.61
CA LEU A 898 37.36 12.04 29.68
C LEU A 898 38.11 10.71 29.67
N GLU A 899 39.44 10.79 29.65
CA GLU A 899 40.32 9.63 29.73
C GLU A 899 40.79 9.45 31.18
N ALA A 900 40.33 8.39 31.83
CA ALA A 900 40.71 8.07 33.21
C ALA A 900 40.81 6.56 33.37
N MET A 901 41.67 6.08 34.28
CA MET A 901 41.82 4.65 34.56
C MET A 901 42.18 3.80 33.32
N ASN A 902 42.84 4.41 32.33
CA ASN A 902 43.11 3.85 30.99
C ASN A 902 41.85 3.45 30.19
N ARG A 903 40.73 4.12 30.47
CA ARG A 903 39.44 3.96 29.79
C ARG A 903 38.93 5.30 29.29
N SER A 904 38.19 5.23 28.19
CA SER A 904 37.56 6.39 27.55
C SER A 904 36.11 6.51 28.02
N HIS A 905 35.76 7.67 28.58
CA HIS A 905 34.43 7.93 29.15
C HIS A 905 33.72 9.05 28.39
N LEU A 906 32.44 8.86 28.11
CA LEU A 906 31.55 9.92 27.63
C LEU A 906 30.93 10.62 28.84
N ILE A 907 30.92 11.95 28.83
CA ILE A 907 30.30 12.79 29.85
C ILE A 907 29.05 13.45 29.27
N LYS A 908 27.93 13.36 30.00
CA LYS A 908 26.66 14.06 29.71
C LYS A 908 25.94 14.43 31.00
N GLU A 909 25.02 15.37 30.95
CA GLU A 909 24.15 15.70 32.07
C GLU A 909 23.15 14.57 32.35
N VAL A 910 22.97 14.24 33.63
CA VAL A 910 21.84 13.43 34.08
C VAL A 910 20.65 14.36 34.27
N SER A 911 19.68 14.27 33.37
CA SER A 911 18.39 14.96 33.57
C SER A 911 17.80 14.58 34.94
N PRO A 912 17.55 15.54 35.85
CA PRO A 912 16.98 15.23 37.16
C PRO A 912 15.51 14.86 37.05
N PHE A 913 14.85 15.26 35.96
CA PHE A 913 13.45 14.98 35.70
C PHE A 913 13.25 13.48 35.42
N LYS A 914 12.67 12.77 36.40
CA LYS A 914 12.28 11.35 36.29
C LYS A 914 10.77 11.20 36.21
N GLY A 915 10.29 10.31 35.35
CA GLY A 915 8.86 9.99 35.22
C GLY A 915 8.35 9.84 33.79
N ASP A 916 9.26 9.58 32.85
CA ASP A 916 8.96 9.27 31.45
C ASP A 916 8.45 7.82 31.30
N TYR A 917 8.31 7.32 30.07
CA TYR A 917 7.81 5.98 29.75
C TYR A 917 8.61 4.83 30.41
N THR A 918 9.83 5.10 30.90
CA THR A 918 10.70 4.14 31.60
C THR A 918 10.19 3.73 32.98
N ASP A 919 9.35 4.55 33.63
CA ASP A 919 8.88 4.32 35.01
C ASP A 919 7.41 3.83 35.08
N LYS A 920 6.63 4.02 34.01
CA LYS A 920 5.23 3.56 33.86
C LYS A 920 4.91 3.36 32.37
N PRO A 921 4.75 2.12 31.90
CA PRO A 921 4.50 1.85 30.48
C PRO A 921 3.05 2.13 30.07
N PHE A 922 2.78 1.86 28.79
CA PHE A 922 1.50 2.08 28.12
C PHE A 922 0.35 1.31 28.76
N LYS A 923 -0.80 1.96 28.95
CA LYS A 923 -2.01 1.33 29.52
C LYS A 923 -2.84 0.57 28.51
N ASN A 924 -2.65 0.82 27.22
CA ASN A 924 -3.40 0.20 26.13
C ASN A 924 -2.63 0.38 24.81
N LYS A 925 -3.18 -0.21 23.74
CA LYS A 925 -2.65 -0.13 22.38
C LYS A 925 -2.58 1.31 21.85
N GLU A 926 -3.54 2.16 22.20
CA GLU A 926 -3.62 3.54 21.70
C GLU A 926 -2.50 4.42 22.26
N GLU A 927 -2.21 4.32 23.57
CA GLU A 927 -1.06 5.01 24.19
C GLU A 927 0.26 4.55 23.56
N LEU A 928 0.41 3.24 23.29
CA LEU A 928 1.58 2.68 22.60
C LEU A 928 1.72 3.23 21.17
N GLU A 929 0.63 3.25 20.41
CA GLU A 929 0.63 3.78 19.04
C GLU A 929 1.00 5.27 18.98
N GLN A 930 0.43 6.09 19.87
CA GLN A 930 0.74 7.52 19.94
C GLN A 930 2.22 7.78 20.25
N TYR A 931 2.80 7.04 21.20
CA TYR A 931 4.23 7.08 21.47
C TYR A 931 5.05 6.70 20.22
N LEU A 932 4.66 5.63 19.53
CA LEU A 932 5.37 5.13 18.35
C LEU A 932 5.34 6.13 17.18
N VAL A 933 4.29 6.92 17.05
CA VAL A 933 4.25 8.03 16.07
C VAL A 933 5.35 9.05 16.35
N ASP A 934 5.50 9.50 17.59
CA ASP A 934 6.53 10.50 17.92
C ASP A 934 7.93 9.89 17.95
N ALA A 935 8.08 8.63 18.38
CA ALA A 935 9.35 7.91 18.29
C ALA A 935 9.80 7.76 16.83
N ALA A 936 8.89 7.41 15.92
CA ALA A 936 9.18 7.34 14.49
C ALA A 936 9.67 8.67 13.92
N LYS A 937 9.04 9.80 14.31
CA LYS A 937 9.50 11.14 13.92
C LYS A 937 10.88 11.45 14.49
N ALA A 938 11.16 11.10 15.74
CA ALA A 938 12.48 11.32 16.36
C ALA A 938 13.59 10.58 15.60
N TYR A 939 13.38 9.31 15.26
CA TYR A 939 14.32 8.52 14.44
C TYR A 939 14.44 9.07 13.01
N ALA A 940 13.34 9.48 12.38
CA ALA A 940 13.35 10.07 11.05
C ALA A 940 14.14 11.38 11.03
N TYR A 941 13.93 12.25 12.02
CA TYR A 941 14.70 13.49 12.13
C TYR A 941 16.18 13.20 12.37
N ALA A 942 16.54 12.30 13.28
CA ALA A 942 17.93 11.90 13.49
C ALA A 942 18.58 11.38 12.20
N SER A 943 17.89 10.51 11.46
CA SER A 943 18.37 9.96 10.18
C SER A 943 18.46 11.00 9.06
N SER A 944 17.61 12.03 9.10
CA SER A 944 17.54 13.08 8.07
C SER A 944 18.61 14.18 8.20
N ARG A 945 19.20 14.37 9.39
CA ARG A 945 20.14 15.49 9.68
C ARG A 945 21.50 15.36 8.98
N LEU A 946 21.65 14.41 8.05
CA LEU A 946 22.93 13.82 7.70
C LEU A 946 23.31 13.97 6.22
N ASP A 947 22.95 15.08 5.58
CA ASP A 947 23.54 15.46 4.28
C ASP A 947 25.08 15.41 4.33
N LYS A 948 25.71 15.67 5.48
CA LYS A 948 27.17 15.77 5.64
C LYS A 948 27.96 14.46 5.80
N VAL A 949 27.35 13.34 6.17
CA VAL A 949 28.10 12.05 6.28
C VAL A 949 28.49 11.55 4.90
N SER A 950 27.63 11.81 3.91
CA SER A 950 27.89 11.54 2.51
C SER A 950 29.03 12.41 1.97
N ASP A 951 29.09 13.69 2.34
CA ASP A 951 30.18 14.60 1.98
C ASP A 951 31.54 14.23 2.63
N GLU A 952 31.55 13.84 3.92
CA GLU A 952 32.76 13.45 4.67
C GLU A 952 33.34 12.10 4.20
N LEU A 953 32.51 11.20 3.66
CA LEU A 953 32.92 9.92 3.05
C LEU A 953 33.18 10.01 1.53
N ASN A 954 33.16 11.22 0.95
CA ASN A 954 33.31 11.48 -0.49
C ASN A 954 32.26 10.73 -1.36
N TYR A 955 31.02 10.71 -0.90
CA TYR A 955 29.85 10.20 -1.60
C TYR A 955 28.87 11.34 -1.83
N LYS A 956 28.95 11.98 -3.00
CA LYS A 956 28.01 13.05 -3.36
C LYS A 956 26.62 12.49 -3.65
N PHE A 957 25.60 13.14 -3.10
CA PHE A 957 24.18 12.85 -3.32
C PHE A 957 23.78 12.84 -4.82
N GLU A 958 24.53 13.56 -5.67
CA GLU A 958 24.28 13.74 -7.10
C GLU A 958 24.98 12.71 -8.01
N GLU A 959 25.84 11.84 -7.47
CA GLU A 959 26.52 10.76 -8.22
C GLU A 959 25.97 9.36 -7.87
N ARG A 960 24.70 9.27 -7.48
CA ARG A 960 24.02 7.99 -7.19
C ARG A 960 23.71 7.20 -8.47
N PHE A 961 24.71 6.72 -9.20
CA PHE A 961 24.65 5.51 -10.04
C PHE A 961 26.05 5.16 -10.55
N ARG A 962 26.86 4.48 -9.72
CA ARG A 962 27.80 3.39 -10.10
C ARG A 962 28.77 3.06 -8.95
N ILE A 963 28.79 1.77 -8.58
CA ILE A 963 29.93 0.99 -8.02
C ILE A 963 30.25 1.29 -6.53
N LEU A 964 29.90 0.43 -5.55
CA LEU A 964 30.42 -0.90 -5.11
C LEU A 964 31.76 -0.89 -4.33
N HIS A 965 31.68 -1.49 -3.13
CA HIS A 965 32.66 -2.33 -2.42
C HIS A 965 34.05 -1.77 -2.08
N LEU A 966 34.23 -1.46 -0.79
CA LEU A 966 35.31 -1.95 0.10
C LEU A 966 34.68 -2.20 1.48
#